data_AF-A0A1E4JEZ6-F1
#
_entry.id   AF-A0A1E4JEZ6-F1
#
_cell.length_a   1.000
_cell.length_b   1.000
_cell.length_c   1.000
_cell.angle_alpha   90.00
_cell.angle_beta   90.00
_cell.angle_gamma   90.00
#
_symmetry.space_group_name_H-M   'P 1'
#
loop_
_entity.id
_entity.type
_entity.pdbx_description
1 polymer ?
#
loop_
_entity_poly.entity_id
_entity_poly.type
_entity_poly.pdbx_seq_one_letter_code
_entity_poly.pdbx_strand_id
1 'polypeptide(L)'
;MIAMAFSGMMLIAAAPAQASPPPQVQTLSVQQRFDSANARLDANEPERALLELDALEADLVKRRSPINLALVRILKAQAYMFLKRFDDARAFYATALVEQGLAKPDLAPQREAAIFAYGNLLEVDLDHAGAHAQFLKLSEISTNVTTRIVALTSLARTEMFVDATNALAHADAALALAQSSELGKRELATVLGVKGRVLLNMDRLAEARDALTRAVSLKGGLDLRVNATELTVRADAAVAYLRLGDADKAREYFAYTGAGRTRQQLDVPANRQPVPCGGIANIKPEDFAIIELTIDPETGAVLTAQPVYSSRPGEVAYDFARGTTNWVWQPESIAKIPRLFLNATRVQVRCSNAQQRPPLSYEAGMALDQWLASHGKPVCSAPELVAVPLKTLDEELKAAADGDIYARLAALVNRYRSPQVGRADTDIASREALTLVRQSDAPAAAKLSVAIANAYAPKGTFSTESSNRLTALLLDPDIAQDPVSRATVNMALAENYGWARAGKKERAAVEAVTNDKALDDHHPIKISALVALANLEASEKRLDAARAAYDRTGLSAGQCALIDKPPVPMGGTGSSNDFPDAALKWGFEGWTMLEFDIGADGKTRNVRTIMAYPPEVFADASEKILEGARYRASFRPETDLGCGAMTRGVRFSIP
;
A
#
# COMPACT_ATOMS: atom_id res chain seq x y z
N MET A 1 40.77 -18.08 -13.93
CA MET A 1 42.16 -18.54 -14.10
C MET A 1 42.36 -18.98 -15.54
N ILE A 2 43.39 -18.43 -16.18
CA ILE A 2 43.80 -18.64 -17.57
C ILE A 2 44.68 -19.90 -17.66
N ALA A 3 44.53 -20.69 -18.72
CA ALA A 3 45.59 -21.56 -19.30
C ALA A 3 45.13 -21.97 -20.72
N MET A 4 45.57 -21.27 -21.78
CA MET A 4 46.80 -21.48 -22.58
C MET A 4 46.94 -22.83 -23.30
N ALA A 5 46.66 -22.74 -24.60
CA ALA A 5 47.13 -23.43 -25.80
C ALA A 5 48.26 -24.48 -25.75
N PHE A 6 48.10 -25.49 -26.60
CA PHE A 6 49.20 -26.15 -27.32
C PHE A 6 48.92 -26.13 -28.83
N SER A 7 49.84 -25.52 -29.59
CA SER A 7 49.88 -25.52 -31.05
C SER A 7 50.68 -26.71 -31.54
N GLY A 8 50.06 -27.57 -32.36
CA GLY A 8 50.72 -28.62 -33.13
C GLY A 8 50.52 -28.34 -34.63
N MET A 9 51.61 -28.03 -35.33
CA MET A 9 51.64 -27.73 -36.76
C MET A 9 51.79 -29.06 -37.52
N MET A 10 50.70 -29.57 -38.12
CA MET A 10 50.73 -30.69 -39.07
C MET A 10 50.47 -30.17 -40.49
N LEU A 11 51.41 -30.43 -41.40
CA LEU A 11 51.20 -30.29 -42.83
C LEU A 11 50.22 -31.37 -43.30
N ILE A 12 49.08 -30.96 -43.86
CA ILE A 12 48.11 -31.84 -44.50
C ILE A 12 48.15 -31.59 -46.01
N ALA A 13 48.37 -32.67 -46.76
CA ALA A 13 48.29 -32.71 -48.21
C ALA A 13 46.87 -32.35 -48.70
N ALA A 14 46.79 -31.54 -49.75
CA ALA A 14 45.54 -31.10 -50.34
C ALA A 14 44.77 -32.28 -50.98
N ALA A 15 43.70 -32.72 -50.32
CA ALA A 15 42.65 -33.54 -50.94
C ALA A 15 41.62 -32.63 -51.62
N PRO A 16 41.01 -33.05 -52.75
CA PRO A 16 40.00 -32.24 -53.43
C PRO A 16 38.79 -32.01 -52.51
N ALA A 17 38.39 -30.75 -52.40
CA ALA A 17 37.28 -30.29 -51.57
C ALA A 17 35.96 -30.94 -52.03
N GLN A 18 35.47 -31.90 -51.25
CA GLN A 18 34.05 -32.24 -51.28
C GLN A 18 33.29 -31.09 -50.62
N ALA A 19 32.38 -30.48 -51.37
CA ALA A 19 31.47 -29.46 -50.86
C ALA A 19 30.79 -29.99 -49.60
N SER A 20 31.03 -29.35 -48.46
CA SER A 20 30.29 -29.62 -47.24
C SER A 20 28.82 -29.30 -47.50
N PRO A 21 27.88 -30.18 -47.14
CA PRO A 21 26.45 -29.83 -47.22
C PRO A 21 26.20 -28.55 -46.41
N PRO A 22 25.27 -27.68 -46.86
CA PRO A 22 24.97 -26.46 -46.14
C PRO A 22 24.63 -26.79 -44.68
N PRO A 23 25.08 -25.98 -43.69
CA PRO A 23 24.81 -26.24 -42.30
C PRO A 23 23.30 -26.37 -42.11
N GLN A 24 22.85 -27.57 -41.74
CA GLN A 24 21.47 -27.77 -41.32
C GLN A 24 21.25 -26.87 -40.11
N VAL A 25 20.42 -25.84 -40.27
CA VAL A 25 19.91 -25.06 -39.16
C VAL A 25 19.16 -26.06 -38.28
N GLN A 26 19.77 -26.49 -37.17
CA GLN A 26 19.12 -27.39 -36.22
C GLN A 26 17.91 -26.66 -35.67
N THR A 27 16.72 -27.07 -36.12
CA THR A 27 15.47 -26.62 -35.52
C THR A 27 15.36 -27.29 -34.16
N LEU A 28 15.42 -26.49 -33.09
CA LEU A 28 15.29 -27.00 -31.73
C LEU A 28 13.95 -27.75 -31.58
N SER A 29 14.00 -28.91 -30.93
CA SER A 29 12.79 -29.66 -30.60
C SER A 29 11.90 -28.89 -29.63
N VAL A 30 10.62 -29.27 -29.52
CA VAL A 30 9.68 -28.69 -28.53
C VAL A 30 10.27 -28.78 -27.12
N GLN A 31 10.85 -29.93 -26.77
CA GLN A 31 11.49 -30.15 -25.47
C GLN A 31 12.68 -29.20 -25.26
N GLN A 32 13.58 -29.09 -26.24
CA GLN A 32 14.74 -28.19 -26.14
C GLN A 32 14.34 -26.72 -25.97
N ARG A 33 13.26 -26.29 -26.64
CA ARG A 33 12.72 -24.93 -26.48
C ARG A 33 12.07 -24.71 -25.12
N PHE A 34 11.35 -25.72 -24.61
CA PHE A 34 10.78 -25.68 -23.27
C PHE A 34 11.87 -25.61 -22.19
N ASP A 35 12.89 -26.48 -22.30
CA ASP A 35 14.02 -26.53 -21.36
C ASP A 35 14.85 -25.24 -21.39
N SER A 36 15.04 -24.64 -22.58
CA SER A 36 15.66 -23.32 -22.74
C SER A 36 14.89 -22.24 -21.97
N ALA A 37 13.57 -22.16 -22.14
CA ALA A 37 12.74 -21.21 -21.44
C ALA A 37 12.76 -21.43 -19.91
N ASN A 38 12.75 -22.70 -19.46
CA ASN A 38 12.87 -23.02 -18.03
C ASN A 38 14.23 -22.56 -17.48
N ALA A 39 15.32 -22.83 -18.19
CA ALA A 39 16.66 -22.40 -17.79
C ALA A 39 16.78 -20.87 -17.71
N ARG A 40 16.04 -20.12 -18.55
CA ARG A 40 15.94 -18.65 -18.43
C ARG A 40 15.25 -18.22 -17.15
N LEU A 41 14.19 -18.90 -16.73
CA LEU A 41 13.54 -18.62 -15.44
C LEU A 41 14.48 -18.94 -14.28
N ASP A 42 15.18 -20.07 -14.34
CA ASP A 42 16.20 -20.42 -13.33
C ASP A 42 17.32 -19.38 -13.26
N ALA A 43 17.65 -18.74 -14.39
CA ALA A 43 18.61 -17.63 -14.49
C ALA A 43 18.02 -16.26 -14.12
N ASN A 44 16.77 -16.19 -13.66
CA ASN A 44 16.04 -14.94 -13.36
C ASN A 44 15.95 -13.99 -14.57
N GLU A 45 15.70 -14.54 -15.77
CA GLU A 45 15.44 -13.82 -17.03
C GLU A 45 13.98 -14.01 -17.51
N PRO A 46 12.95 -13.66 -16.72
CA PRO A 46 11.57 -13.99 -17.03
C PRO A 46 11.03 -13.35 -18.32
N GLU A 47 11.46 -12.15 -18.70
CA GLU A 47 11.03 -11.53 -19.97
C GLU A 47 11.53 -12.31 -21.18
N ARG A 48 12.76 -12.83 -21.12
CA ARG A 48 13.32 -13.65 -22.20
C ARG A 48 12.67 -15.03 -22.24
N ALA A 49 12.33 -15.60 -21.08
CA ALA A 49 11.54 -16.83 -21.02
C ALA A 49 10.17 -16.63 -21.69
N LEU A 50 9.46 -15.54 -21.38
CA LEU A 50 8.17 -15.23 -22.00
C LEU A 50 8.25 -15.12 -23.52
N LEU A 51 9.26 -14.44 -24.07
CA LEU A 51 9.46 -14.35 -25.52
C LEU A 51 9.61 -15.73 -26.19
N GLU A 52 10.37 -16.63 -25.57
CA GLU A 52 10.54 -18.00 -26.09
C GLU A 52 9.25 -18.83 -25.97
N LEU A 53 8.54 -18.67 -24.86
CA LEU A 53 7.29 -19.38 -24.58
C LEU A 53 6.15 -18.91 -25.49
N ASP A 54 6.06 -17.62 -25.82
CA ASP A 54 5.07 -17.09 -26.76
C ASP A 54 5.26 -17.67 -28.16
N ALA A 55 6.51 -17.73 -28.62
CA ALA A 55 6.84 -18.37 -29.89
C ALA A 55 6.58 -19.88 -29.87
N LEU A 56 6.71 -20.54 -28.72
CA LEU A 56 6.45 -21.98 -28.57
C LEU A 56 4.95 -22.27 -28.53
N GLU A 57 4.17 -21.50 -27.76
CA GLU A 57 2.72 -21.60 -27.68
C GLU A 57 2.08 -21.44 -29.07
N ALA A 58 2.49 -20.42 -29.84
CA ALA A 58 1.96 -20.19 -31.19
C ALA A 58 2.18 -21.39 -32.15
N ASP A 59 3.28 -22.12 -32.01
CA ASP A 59 3.57 -23.34 -32.77
C ASP A 59 2.73 -24.54 -32.26
N LEU A 60 2.62 -24.69 -30.94
CA LEU A 60 1.86 -25.79 -30.32
C LEU A 60 0.36 -25.71 -30.56
N VAL A 61 -0.21 -24.50 -30.62
CA VAL A 61 -1.61 -24.26 -31.01
C VAL A 61 -1.86 -24.79 -32.42
N LYS A 62 -0.97 -24.50 -33.38
CA LYS A 62 -1.08 -25.00 -34.77
C LYS A 62 -0.96 -26.52 -34.84
N ARG A 63 -0.09 -27.10 -34.00
CA ARG A 63 0.13 -28.56 -33.92
C ARG A 63 -0.94 -29.31 -33.12
N ARG A 64 -1.90 -28.61 -32.50
CA ARG A 64 -2.96 -29.19 -31.65
C ARG A 64 -2.40 -30.13 -30.57
N SER A 65 -1.39 -29.69 -29.83
CA SER A 65 -0.74 -30.47 -28.78
C SER A 65 -1.19 -30.01 -27.38
N PRO A 66 -2.33 -30.52 -26.85
CA PRO A 66 -2.93 -29.98 -25.62
C PRO A 66 -2.06 -30.17 -24.37
N ILE A 67 -1.29 -31.25 -24.30
CA ILE A 67 -0.39 -31.52 -23.16
C ILE A 67 0.72 -30.47 -23.10
N ASN A 68 1.46 -30.32 -24.20
CA ASN A 68 2.57 -29.38 -24.27
C ASN A 68 2.08 -27.93 -24.14
N LEU A 69 0.89 -27.63 -24.66
CA LEU A 69 0.27 -26.32 -24.50
C LEU A 69 0.01 -25.99 -23.02
N ALA A 70 -0.59 -26.92 -22.27
CA ALA A 70 -0.85 -26.73 -20.85
C ALA A 70 0.45 -26.55 -20.05
N LEU A 71 1.50 -27.33 -20.33
CA LEU A 71 2.81 -27.19 -19.69
C LEU A 71 3.48 -25.84 -19.99
N VAL A 72 3.45 -25.39 -21.26
CA VAL A 72 3.96 -24.06 -21.65
C VAL A 72 3.22 -22.95 -20.93
N ARG A 73 1.89 -23.05 -20.79
CA ARG A 73 1.09 -22.06 -20.09
C ARG A 73 1.37 -22.02 -18.59
N ILE A 74 1.59 -23.16 -17.94
CA ILE A 74 2.06 -23.20 -16.55
C ILE A 74 3.40 -22.46 -16.41
N LEU A 75 4.34 -22.69 -17.32
CA LEU A 75 5.65 -22.03 -17.28
C LEU A 75 5.54 -20.52 -17.56
N LYS A 76 4.64 -20.09 -18.46
CA LYS A 76 4.30 -18.67 -18.65
C LYS A 76 3.71 -18.05 -17.38
N ALA A 77 2.81 -18.76 -16.71
CA ALA A 77 2.25 -18.28 -15.45
C ALA A 77 3.36 -18.05 -14.41
N GLN A 78 4.32 -18.97 -14.29
CA GLN A 78 5.48 -18.79 -13.42
C GLN A 78 6.34 -17.57 -13.83
N ALA A 79 6.58 -17.38 -15.12
CA ALA A 79 7.30 -16.20 -15.61
C ALA A 79 6.60 -14.89 -15.24
N TYR A 80 5.27 -14.84 -15.35
CA TYR A 80 4.47 -13.69 -14.91
C TYR A 80 4.50 -13.48 -13.39
N MET A 81 4.53 -14.56 -12.60
CA MET A 81 4.75 -14.47 -11.14
C MET A 81 6.10 -13.83 -10.80
N PHE A 82 7.19 -14.19 -11.50
CA PHE A 82 8.50 -13.55 -11.31
C PHE A 82 8.48 -12.05 -11.64
N LEU A 83 7.67 -11.67 -12.62
CA LEU A 83 7.45 -10.27 -13.01
C LEU A 83 6.44 -9.53 -12.13
N LYS A 84 5.88 -10.18 -11.09
CA LYS A 84 4.82 -9.64 -10.23
C LYS A 84 3.55 -9.23 -11.01
N ARG A 85 3.33 -9.87 -12.17
CA ARG A 85 2.14 -9.68 -13.03
C ARG A 85 1.10 -10.76 -12.71
N PHE A 86 0.47 -10.63 -11.55
CA PHE A 86 -0.38 -11.66 -10.97
C PHE A 86 -1.65 -11.96 -11.79
N ASP A 87 -2.29 -10.93 -12.36
CA ASP A 87 -3.46 -11.12 -13.24
C ASP A 87 -3.16 -11.96 -14.48
N ASP A 88 -2.02 -11.72 -15.12
CA ASP A 88 -1.57 -12.50 -16.27
C ASP A 88 -1.31 -13.95 -15.86
N ALA A 89 -0.59 -14.16 -14.76
CA ALA A 89 -0.32 -15.50 -14.21
C ALA A 89 -1.62 -16.26 -13.93
N ARG A 90 -2.63 -15.57 -13.38
CA ARG A 90 -3.95 -16.12 -13.04
C ARG A 90 -4.65 -16.65 -14.28
N ALA A 91 -4.67 -15.85 -15.36
CA ALA A 91 -5.29 -16.25 -16.62
C ALA A 91 -4.63 -17.51 -17.23
N PHE A 92 -3.30 -17.60 -17.16
CA PHE A 92 -2.57 -18.77 -17.67
C PHE A 92 -2.79 -20.02 -16.83
N TYR A 93 -2.78 -19.92 -15.50
CA TYR A 93 -3.11 -21.06 -14.62
C TYR A 93 -4.55 -21.55 -14.83
N ALA A 94 -5.52 -20.63 -14.86
CA ALA A 94 -6.93 -20.95 -15.06
C ALA A 94 -7.15 -21.72 -16.37
N THR A 95 -6.50 -21.27 -17.45
CA THR A 95 -6.60 -21.92 -18.76
C THR A 95 -5.92 -23.29 -18.76
N ALA A 96 -4.69 -23.39 -18.28
CA ALA A 96 -3.91 -24.63 -18.29
C ALA A 96 -4.56 -25.77 -17.49
N LEU A 97 -5.25 -25.44 -16.39
CA LEU A 97 -5.89 -26.41 -15.50
C LEU A 97 -7.28 -26.89 -15.97
N VAL A 98 -7.92 -26.18 -16.90
CA VAL A 98 -9.18 -26.60 -17.54
C VAL A 98 -8.89 -27.51 -18.76
N GLU A 99 -7.74 -27.34 -19.41
CA GLU A 99 -7.36 -28.19 -20.54
C GLU A 99 -7.16 -29.65 -20.11
N GLN A 100 -7.74 -30.59 -20.88
CA GLN A 100 -7.60 -32.03 -20.62
C GLN A 100 -6.15 -32.54 -20.75
N GLY A 101 -5.22 -31.67 -21.19
CA GLY A 101 -3.81 -32.00 -21.39
C GLY A 101 -3.11 -32.54 -20.15
N LEU A 102 -3.54 -32.13 -18.95
CA LEU A 102 -2.94 -32.58 -17.69
C LEU A 102 -3.69 -33.73 -17.01
N ALA A 103 -4.72 -34.30 -17.62
CA ALA A 103 -5.56 -35.32 -16.96
C ALA A 103 -4.86 -36.68 -16.78
N LYS A 104 -3.75 -36.93 -17.48
CA LYS A 104 -3.06 -38.22 -17.43
C LYS A 104 -2.38 -38.47 -16.06
N PRO A 105 -2.27 -39.73 -15.59
CA PRO A 105 -1.64 -40.05 -14.31
C PRO A 105 -0.16 -39.69 -14.21
N ASP A 106 0.61 -39.84 -15.29
CA ASP A 106 2.04 -39.49 -15.39
C ASP A 106 2.31 -37.99 -15.22
N LEU A 107 1.30 -37.16 -15.47
CA LEU A 107 1.33 -35.70 -15.29
C LEU A 107 0.78 -35.24 -13.94
N ALA A 108 0.53 -36.17 -13.00
CA ALA A 108 0.03 -35.82 -11.67
C ALA A 108 0.93 -34.81 -10.94
N PRO A 109 2.26 -34.94 -10.92
CA PRO A 109 3.12 -33.96 -10.23
C PRO A 109 2.98 -32.54 -10.79
N GLN A 110 2.93 -32.38 -12.12
CA GLN A 110 2.78 -31.08 -12.78
C GLN A 110 1.39 -30.50 -12.53
N ARG A 111 0.35 -31.34 -12.59
CA ARG A 111 -1.03 -30.94 -12.29
C ARG A 111 -1.18 -30.49 -10.84
N GLU A 112 -0.67 -31.26 -9.89
CA GLU A 112 -0.73 -30.95 -8.45
C GLU A 112 0.04 -29.67 -8.13
N ALA A 113 1.25 -29.50 -8.67
CA ALA A 113 2.04 -28.29 -8.51
C ALA A 113 1.33 -27.05 -9.10
N ALA A 114 0.69 -27.18 -10.27
CA ALA A 114 -0.07 -26.10 -10.88
C ALA A 114 -1.33 -25.74 -10.09
N ILE A 115 -2.07 -26.73 -9.57
CA ILE A 115 -3.23 -26.49 -8.70
C ILE A 115 -2.79 -25.76 -7.43
N PHE A 116 -1.70 -26.20 -6.80
CA PHE A 116 -1.16 -25.54 -5.61
C PHE A 116 -0.72 -24.10 -5.89
N ALA A 117 0.05 -23.88 -6.96
CA ALA A 117 0.50 -22.55 -7.36
C ALA A 117 -0.67 -21.61 -7.68
N TYR A 118 -1.70 -22.12 -8.37
CA TYR A 118 -2.90 -21.35 -8.65
C TYR A 118 -3.68 -21.00 -7.39
N GLY A 119 -3.82 -21.95 -6.45
CA GLY A 119 -4.44 -21.69 -5.15
C GLY A 119 -3.71 -20.59 -4.36
N ASN A 120 -2.37 -20.63 -4.31
CA ASN A 120 -1.59 -19.59 -3.64
C ASN A 120 -1.72 -18.21 -4.30
N LEU A 121 -1.79 -18.17 -5.64
CA LEU A 121 -2.01 -16.92 -6.37
C LEU A 121 -3.38 -16.32 -6.04
N LEU A 122 -4.43 -17.15 -6.01
CA LEU A 122 -5.77 -16.71 -5.62
C LEU A 122 -5.79 -16.23 -4.15
N GLU A 123 -5.05 -16.89 -3.24
CA GLU A 123 -4.90 -16.45 -1.85
C GLU A 123 -4.19 -15.08 -1.77
N VAL A 124 -3.18 -14.82 -2.62
CA VAL A 124 -2.51 -13.52 -2.74
C VAL A 124 -3.45 -12.43 -3.25
N ASP A 125 -4.30 -12.75 -4.22
CA ASP A 125 -5.31 -11.85 -4.80
C ASP A 125 -6.55 -11.67 -3.91
N LEU A 126 -6.54 -12.26 -2.70
CA LEU A 126 -7.66 -12.26 -1.75
C LEU A 126 -8.95 -12.93 -2.28
N ASP A 127 -8.83 -13.81 -3.28
CA ASP A 127 -9.89 -14.72 -3.77
C ASP A 127 -9.85 -16.03 -2.97
N HIS A 128 -10.20 -15.95 -1.69
CA HIS A 128 -10.12 -17.09 -0.77
C HIS A 128 -11.09 -18.22 -1.12
N ALA A 129 -12.24 -17.91 -1.73
CA ALA A 129 -13.17 -18.92 -2.22
C ALA A 129 -12.57 -19.70 -3.40
N GLY A 130 -11.96 -19.01 -4.36
CA GLY A 130 -11.22 -19.63 -5.46
C GLY A 130 -10.02 -20.45 -4.97
N ALA A 131 -9.25 -19.92 -4.02
CA ALA A 131 -8.11 -20.60 -3.41
C ALA A 131 -8.55 -21.89 -2.68
N HIS A 132 -9.60 -21.81 -1.85
CA HIS A 132 -10.19 -22.96 -1.16
C HIS A 132 -10.57 -24.06 -2.17
N ALA A 133 -11.24 -23.71 -3.26
CA ALA A 133 -11.63 -24.69 -4.29
C ALA A 133 -10.42 -25.42 -4.91
N GLN A 134 -9.29 -24.71 -5.12
CA GLN A 134 -8.06 -25.35 -5.63
C GLN A 134 -7.42 -26.26 -4.58
N PHE A 135 -7.32 -25.82 -3.32
CA PHE A 135 -6.71 -26.63 -2.26
C PHE A 135 -7.57 -27.84 -1.88
N LEU A 136 -8.90 -27.72 -1.96
CA LEU A 136 -9.81 -28.84 -1.78
C LEU A 136 -9.57 -29.89 -2.86
N LYS A 137 -9.58 -29.47 -4.13
CA LYS A 137 -9.26 -30.34 -5.27
C LYS A 137 -7.89 -31.02 -5.10
N LEU A 138 -6.87 -30.29 -4.66
CA LEU A 138 -5.53 -30.85 -4.41
C LEU A 138 -5.56 -31.93 -3.31
N SER A 139 -6.29 -31.68 -2.22
CA SER A 139 -6.40 -32.62 -1.10
C SER A 139 -7.11 -33.93 -1.47
N GLU A 140 -8.05 -33.88 -2.42
CA GLU A 140 -8.84 -35.02 -2.89
C GLU A 140 -8.06 -35.88 -3.89
N ILE A 141 -7.30 -35.25 -4.80
CA ILE A 141 -6.62 -35.99 -5.88
C ILE A 141 -5.24 -36.52 -5.48
N SER A 142 -4.57 -35.88 -4.51
CA SER A 142 -3.18 -36.22 -4.21
C SER A 142 -3.09 -37.46 -3.33
N THR A 143 -2.26 -38.41 -3.76
CA THR A 143 -1.92 -39.61 -2.96
C THR A 143 -0.64 -39.41 -2.15
N ASN A 144 0.14 -38.35 -2.43
CA ASN A 144 1.37 -38.04 -1.73
C ASN A 144 1.06 -37.41 -0.35
N VAL A 145 1.58 -38.01 0.72
CA VAL A 145 1.32 -37.55 2.10
C VAL A 145 1.76 -36.10 2.32
N THR A 146 2.92 -35.70 1.80
CA THR A 146 3.43 -34.34 1.93
C THR A 146 2.51 -33.34 1.21
N THR A 147 2.09 -33.65 -0.02
CA THR A 147 1.14 -32.80 -0.76
C THR A 147 -0.20 -32.69 -0.05
N ARG A 148 -0.71 -33.79 0.52
CA ARG A 148 -1.95 -33.77 1.31
C ARG A 148 -1.83 -32.89 2.56
N ILE A 149 -0.71 -32.96 3.28
CA ILE A 149 -0.45 -32.08 4.44
C ILE A 149 -0.43 -30.62 4.00
N VAL A 150 0.24 -30.30 2.88
CA VAL A 150 0.27 -28.94 2.32
C VAL A 150 -1.12 -28.47 1.91
N ALA A 151 -1.92 -29.31 1.27
CA ALA A 151 -3.28 -28.99 0.84
C ALA A 151 -4.20 -28.71 2.05
N LEU A 152 -4.19 -29.59 3.05
CA LEU A 152 -4.97 -29.42 4.29
C LEU A 152 -4.53 -28.19 5.09
N THR A 153 -3.22 -27.94 5.17
CA THR A 153 -2.69 -26.73 5.81
C THR A 153 -3.14 -25.46 5.07
N SER A 154 -3.31 -25.54 3.74
CA SER A 154 -3.75 -24.40 2.93
C SER A 154 -5.26 -24.19 3.00
N LEU A 155 -6.06 -25.25 3.05
CA LEU A 155 -7.49 -25.19 3.37
C LEU A 155 -7.74 -24.50 4.71
N ALA A 156 -7.00 -24.92 5.75
CA ALA A 156 -7.07 -24.30 7.06
C ALA A 156 -6.75 -22.79 7.02
N ARG A 157 -5.85 -22.34 6.14
CA ARG A 157 -5.57 -20.90 5.97
C ARG A 157 -6.74 -20.16 5.32
N THR A 158 -7.28 -20.69 4.23
CA THR A 158 -8.36 -20.03 3.48
C THR A 158 -9.68 -19.96 4.26
N GLU A 159 -9.88 -20.88 5.20
CA GLU A 159 -11.13 -21.01 5.96
C GLU A 159 -11.11 -20.28 7.31
N MET A 160 -9.95 -19.95 7.88
CA MET A 160 -9.85 -19.59 9.31
C MET A 160 -10.74 -18.42 9.75
N PHE A 161 -11.07 -17.51 8.84
CA PHE A 161 -11.94 -16.37 9.12
C PHE A 161 -13.41 -16.66 8.85
N VAL A 162 -13.72 -17.45 7.81
CA VAL A 162 -15.10 -17.65 7.32
C VAL A 162 -15.74 -18.95 7.83
N ASP A 163 -14.93 -19.97 8.10
CA ASP A 163 -15.33 -21.26 8.66
C ASP A 163 -14.21 -21.83 9.54
N ALA A 164 -14.04 -21.20 10.71
CA ALA A 164 -12.96 -21.55 11.62
C ALA A 164 -13.05 -23.00 12.17
N THR A 165 -14.25 -23.60 12.14
CA THR A 165 -14.44 -24.98 12.60
C THR A 165 -13.85 -25.97 11.60
N ASN A 166 -14.18 -25.83 10.30
CA ASN A 166 -13.56 -26.64 9.26
C ASN A 166 -12.07 -26.35 9.14
N ALA A 167 -11.65 -25.09 9.31
CA ALA A 167 -10.25 -24.72 9.33
C ALA A 167 -9.46 -25.50 10.40
N LEU A 168 -10.03 -25.62 11.60
CA LEU A 168 -9.41 -26.37 12.69
C LEU A 168 -9.37 -27.87 12.39
N ALA A 169 -10.45 -28.43 11.84
CA ALA A 169 -10.50 -29.84 11.46
C ALA A 169 -9.43 -30.17 10.40
N HIS A 170 -9.24 -29.32 9.38
CA HIS A 170 -8.18 -29.48 8.39
C HIS A 170 -6.78 -29.33 9.00
N ALA A 171 -6.57 -28.37 9.91
CA ALA A 171 -5.30 -28.20 10.61
C ALA A 171 -4.96 -29.41 11.49
N ASP A 172 -5.96 -29.99 12.18
CA ASP A 172 -5.79 -31.19 13.01
C ASP A 172 -5.50 -32.43 12.16
N ALA A 173 -6.19 -32.58 11.02
CA ALA A 173 -5.91 -33.67 10.08
C ALA A 173 -4.48 -33.56 9.50
N ALA A 174 -4.05 -32.35 9.12
CA ALA A 174 -2.69 -32.09 8.66
C ALA A 174 -1.67 -32.42 9.76
N LEU A 175 -1.95 -32.05 11.01
CA LEU A 175 -1.06 -32.31 12.15
C LEU A 175 -0.93 -33.81 12.45
N ALA A 176 -2.05 -34.54 12.42
CA ALA A 176 -2.05 -35.99 12.62
C ALA A 176 -1.23 -36.69 11.53
N LEU A 177 -1.41 -36.32 10.27
CA LEU A 177 -0.60 -36.84 9.16
C LEU A 177 0.88 -36.49 9.34
N ALA A 178 1.20 -35.24 9.71
CA ALA A 178 2.56 -34.79 9.92
C ALA A 178 3.27 -35.50 11.08
N GLN A 179 2.53 -35.85 12.14
CA GLN A 179 3.06 -36.60 13.28
C GLN A 179 3.24 -38.09 12.97
N SER A 180 2.38 -38.66 12.13
CA SER A 180 2.46 -40.07 11.71
C SER A 180 3.46 -40.33 10.58
N SER A 181 4.01 -39.27 9.97
CA SER A 181 5.00 -39.34 8.90
C SER A 181 6.39 -38.97 9.40
N GLU A 182 7.43 -39.40 8.68
CA GLU A 182 8.83 -39.01 8.97
C GLU A 182 9.15 -37.58 8.50
N LEU A 183 8.24 -36.63 8.74
CA LEU A 183 8.48 -35.23 8.43
C LEU A 183 9.46 -34.58 9.41
N GLY A 184 10.20 -33.59 8.92
CA GLY A 184 11.11 -32.81 9.73
C GLY A 184 10.40 -31.91 10.74
N LYS A 185 11.16 -31.45 11.74
CA LYS A 185 10.67 -30.51 12.76
C LYS A 185 10.12 -29.21 12.14
N ARG A 186 10.68 -28.79 11.00
CA ARG A 186 10.30 -27.54 10.32
C ARG A 186 8.90 -27.63 9.72
N GLU A 187 8.57 -28.75 9.11
CA GLU A 187 7.26 -29.01 8.51
C GLU A 187 6.19 -29.10 9.61
N LEU A 188 6.49 -29.83 10.70
CA LEU A 188 5.62 -29.90 11.87
C LEU A 188 5.35 -28.50 12.47
N ALA A 189 6.37 -27.66 12.54
CA ALA A 189 6.23 -26.29 13.03
C ALA A 189 5.33 -25.43 12.13
N THR A 190 5.38 -25.61 10.82
CA THR A 190 4.50 -24.90 9.88
C THR A 190 3.04 -25.27 10.11
N VAL A 191 2.72 -26.55 10.26
CA VAL A 191 1.35 -27.02 10.54
C VAL A 191 0.86 -26.48 11.90
N LEU A 192 1.69 -26.55 12.93
CA LEU A 192 1.37 -25.98 14.25
C LEU A 192 1.17 -24.47 14.21
N GLY A 193 1.94 -23.75 13.40
CA GLY A 193 1.78 -22.31 13.19
C GLY A 193 0.40 -21.97 12.64
N VAL A 194 -0.03 -22.68 11.59
CA VAL A 194 -1.37 -22.49 11.00
C VAL A 194 -2.47 -22.88 11.99
N LYS A 195 -2.35 -24.03 12.66
CA LYS A 195 -3.30 -24.42 13.72
C LYS A 195 -3.41 -23.34 14.80
N GLY A 196 -2.27 -22.81 15.24
CA GLY A 196 -2.22 -21.73 16.22
C GLY A 196 -2.94 -20.47 15.76
N ARG A 197 -2.81 -20.09 14.50
CA ARG A 197 -3.51 -18.94 13.91
C ARG A 197 -5.02 -19.18 13.74
N VAL A 198 -5.44 -20.40 13.40
CA VAL A 198 -6.86 -20.79 13.41
C VAL A 198 -7.43 -20.62 14.82
N LEU A 199 -6.76 -21.20 15.83
CA LEU A 199 -7.19 -21.10 17.23
C LEU A 199 -7.23 -19.65 17.73
N LEU A 200 -6.29 -18.82 17.29
CA LEU A 200 -6.26 -17.39 17.61
C LEU A 200 -7.52 -16.67 17.10
N ASN A 201 -7.94 -16.96 15.86
CA ASN A 201 -9.14 -16.36 15.26
C ASN A 201 -10.45 -17.03 15.70
N MET A 202 -10.38 -18.16 16.40
CA MET A 202 -11.49 -18.76 17.16
C MET A 202 -11.63 -18.22 18.59
N ASP A 203 -10.79 -17.25 19.00
CA ASP A 203 -10.69 -16.76 20.37
C ASP A 203 -10.30 -17.84 21.40
N ARG A 204 -9.70 -18.95 20.94
CA ARG A 204 -9.15 -20.03 21.79
C ARG A 204 -7.72 -19.71 22.19
N LEU A 205 -7.56 -18.56 22.85
CA LEU A 205 -6.26 -17.86 22.99
C LEU A 205 -5.18 -18.67 23.72
N ALA A 206 -5.53 -19.42 24.76
CA ALA A 206 -4.57 -20.26 25.48
C ALA A 206 -4.01 -21.39 24.61
N GLU A 207 -4.88 -22.06 23.85
CA GLU A 207 -4.48 -23.13 22.94
C GLU A 207 -3.69 -22.58 21.74
N ALA A 208 -4.07 -21.41 21.25
CA ALA A 208 -3.32 -20.69 20.23
C ALA A 208 -1.89 -20.38 20.70
N ARG A 209 -1.73 -19.79 21.89
CA ARG A 209 -0.43 -19.52 22.51
C ARG A 209 0.41 -20.79 22.61
N ASP A 210 -0.16 -21.90 23.06
CA ASP A 210 0.57 -23.16 23.26
C ASP A 210 1.05 -23.75 21.93
N ALA A 211 0.17 -23.78 20.91
CA ALA A 211 0.52 -24.24 19.57
C ALA A 211 1.62 -23.36 18.92
N LEU A 212 1.48 -22.04 19.01
CA LEU A 212 2.40 -21.07 18.42
C LEU A 212 3.76 -21.08 19.13
N THR A 213 3.77 -21.17 20.46
CA THR A 213 5.02 -21.27 21.24
C THR A 213 5.76 -22.57 20.92
N ARG A 214 5.03 -23.68 20.75
CA ARG A 214 5.62 -24.94 20.30
C ARG A 214 6.18 -24.84 18.88
N ALA A 215 5.47 -24.18 17.97
CA ALA A 215 5.97 -23.94 16.61
C ALA A 215 7.25 -23.09 16.60
N VAL A 216 7.31 -22.04 17.43
CA VAL A 216 8.53 -21.22 17.64
C VAL A 216 9.68 -22.08 18.15
N SER A 217 9.45 -22.93 19.16
CA SER A 217 10.48 -23.84 19.70
C SER A 217 11.02 -24.80 18.63
N LEU A 218 10.14 -25.38 17.81
CA LEU A 218 10.55 -26.28 16.72
C LEU A 218 11.31 -25.58 15.60
N LYS A 219 11.13 -24.27 15.42
CA LYS A 219 11.91 -23.42 14.48
C LYS A 219 13.18 -22.82 15.11
N GLY A 220 13.58 -23.24 16.30
CA GLY A 220 14.84 -22.82 16.93
C GLY A 220 14.69 -21.80 18.06
N GLY A 221 13.47 -21.42 18.44
CA GLY A 221 13.22 -20.54 19.59
C GLY A 221 13.33 -19.05 19.25
N LEU A 222 13.69 -18.25 20.26
CA LEU A 222 13.86 -16.80 20.17
C LEU A 222 15.36 -16.45 20.08
N ASP A 223 15.83 -16.19 18.86
CA ASP A 223 17.19 -15.73 18.60
C ASP A 223 17.20 -14.61 17.55
N LEU A 224 18.37 -14.03 17.27
CA LEU A 224 18.49 -12.94 16.28
C LEU A 224 18.78 -13.45 14.85
N ARG A 225 18.90 -14.77 14.64
CA ARG A 225 19.17 -15.38 13.32
C ARG A 225 17.86 -15.87 12.73
N VAL A 226 17.24 -15.02 11.94
CA VAL A 226 15.85 -15.20 11.51
C VAL A 226 15.71 -15.35 10.00
N ASN A 227 14.78 -16.22 9.58
CA ASN A 227 14.17 -16.21 8.25
C ASN A 227 12.70 -15.78 8.31
N ALA A 228 12.08 -15.54 7.15
CA ALA A 228 10.71 -14.99 7.08
C ALA A 228 9.68 -15.86 7.82
N THR A 229 9.79 -17.20 7.73
CA THR A 229 8.83 -18.10 8.39
C THR A 229 8.96 -18.11 9.91
N GLU A 230 10.16 -17.84 10.44
CA GLU A 230 10.38 -17.65 11.88
C GLU A 230 9.80 -16.31 12.35
N LEU A 231 9.96 -15.25 11.56
CA LEU A 231 9.37 -13.94 11.85
C LEU A 231 7.85 -14.03 11.99
N THR A 232 7.19 -14.66 11.01
CA THR A 232 5.73 -14.83 10.98
C THR A 232 5.23 -15.57 12.23
N VAL A 233 5.82 -16.71 12.58
CA VAL A 233 5.31 -17.50 13.73
C VAL A 233 5.59 -16.83 15.08
N ARG A 234 6.72 -16.12 15.22
CA ARG A 234 7.04 -15.35 16.43
C ARG A 234 6.09 -14.18 16.59
N ALA A 235 5.75 -13.49 15.50
CA ALA A 235 4.76 -12.43 15.51
C ALA A 235 3.35 -12.96 15.82
N ASP A 236 2.97 -14.15 15.33
CA ASP A 236 1.69 -14.77 15.70
C ASP A 236 1.62 -15.07 17.19
N ALA A 237 2.70 -15.65 17.75
CA ALA A 237 2.80 -15.90 19.18
C ALA A 237 2.70 -14.59 19.99
N ALA A 238 3.34 -13.51 19.51
CA ALA A 238 3.24 -12.19 20.14
C ALA A 238 1.80 -11.69 20.19
N VAL A 239 1.02 -11.83 19.11
CA VAL A 239 -0.40 -11.49 19.09
C VAL A 239 -1.18 -12.34 20.09
N ALA A 240 -0.93 -13.65 20.16
CA ALA A 240 -1.60 -14.51 21.14
C ALA A 240 -1.32 -14.10 22.59
N TYR A 241 -0.06 -13.77 22.94
CA TYR A 241 0.28 -13.22 24.27
C TYR A 241 -0.42 -11.89 24.54
N LEU A 242 -0.45 -11.00 23.56
CA LEU A 242 -1.09 -9.70 23.68
C LEU A 242 -2.58 -9.83 23.96
N ARG A 243 -3.27 -10.71 23.22
CA ARG A 243 -4.71 -10.99 23.40
C ARG A 243 -5.02 -11.64 24.76
N LEU A 244 -4.07 -12.35 25.35
CA LEU A 244 -4.16 -12.87 26.72
C LEU A 244 -3.84 -11.82 27.82
N GLY A 245 -3.50 -10.59 27.43
CA GLY A 245 -3.11 -9.53 28.37
C GLY A 245 -1.65 -9.59 28.84
N ASP A 246 -0.83 -10.48 28.28
CA ASP A 246 0.59 -10.60 28.61
C ASP A 246 1.44 -9.71 27.68
N ALA A 247 1.31 -8.40 27.89
CA ALA A 247 1.95 -7.39 27.04
C ALA A 247 3.49 -7.47 27.08
N ASP A 248 4.08 -7.95 28.18
CA ASP A 248 5.54 -8.07 28.28
C ASP A 248 6.07 -9.24 27.46
N LYS A 249 5.40 -10.41 27.50
CA LYS A 249 5.75 -11.51 26.59
C LYS A 249 5.48 -11.16 25.13
N ALA A 250 4.38 -10.47 24.84
CA ALA A 250 4.11 -10.02 23.48
C ALA A 250 5.25 -9.16 22.92
N ARG A 251 5.72 -8.17 23.71
CA ARG A 251 6.85 -7.32 23.35
C ARG A 251 8.16 -8.09 23.22
N GLU A 252 8.43 -9.06 24.09
CA GLU A 252 9.58 -9.95 23.97
C GLU A 252 9.55 -10.67 22.61
N TYR A 253 8.43 -11.29 22.23
CA TYR A 253 8.33 -12.00 20.95
C TYR A 253 8.44 -11.05 19.75
N PHE A 254 7.76 -9.90 19.76
CA PHE A 254 7.89 -8.88 18.71
C PHE A 254 9.33 -8.36 18.58
N ALA A 255 10.07 -8.27 19.68
CA ALA A 255 11.47 -7.83 19.65
C ALA A 255 12.35 -8.78 18.81
N TYR A 256 12.02 -10.08 18.82
CA TYR A 256 12.69 -11.11 18.02
C TYR A 256 12.14 -11.25 16.60
N THR A 257 11.28 -10.34 16.14
CA THR A 257 10.88 -10.25 14.73
C THR A 257 11.54 -9.09 13.99
N GLY A 258 12.24 -8.21 14.70
CA GLY A 258 12.80 -6.98 14.15
C GLY A 258 11.77 -5.90 13.80
N ALA A 259 10.47 -6.15 14.01
CA ALA A 259 9.41 -5.16 13.81
C ALA A 259 9.68 -3.94 14.69
N GLY A 260 9.82 -2.76 14.07
CA GLY A 260 10.14 -1.52 14.79
C GLY A 260 11.54 -1.48 15.43
N ARG A 261 12.43 -2.43 15.16
CA ARG A 261 13.80 -2.50 15.75
C ARG A 261 14.92 -2.44 14.72
N THR A 262 14.60 -2.25 13.45
CA THR A 262 15.59 -2.06 12.41
C THR A 262 16.34 -0.76 12.65
N ARG A 263 17.64 -0.70 12.32
CA ARG A 263 18.43 0.55 12.42
C ARG A 263 17.78 1.75 11.73
N GLN A 264 16.90 1.47 10.76
CA GLN A 264 16.08 2.45 10.09
C GLN A 264 14.63 2.04 10.27
N GLN A 265 13.84 2.94 10.86
CA GLN A 265 12.42 2.75 11.08
C GLN A 265 11.66 2.70 9.75
N LEU A 266 10.68 1.81 9.63
CA LEU A 266 9.74 1.84 8.52
C LEU A 266 8.85 3.08 8.64
N ASP A 267 8.89 3.94 7.62
CA ASP A 267 8.10 5.15 7.58
C ASP A 267 6.59 4.88 7.46
N VAL A 268 5.79 5.92 7.63
CA VAL A 268 4.36 5.87 7.32
C VAL A 268 4.19 5.78 5.80
N PRO A 269 3.31 4.92 5.25
CA PRO A 269 3.08 4.85 3.81
C PRO A 269 2.64 6.21 3.24
N ALA A 270 3.21 6.58 2.10
CA ALA A 270 2.95 7.82 1.37
C ALA A 270 1.51 7.86 0.85
N ASN A 271 1.07 6.76 0.24
CA ASN A 271 -0.34 6.53 -0.05
C ASN A 271 -0.90 5.56 1.01
N ARG A 272 -1.85 6.04 1.80
CA ARG A 272 -2.59 5.21 2.76
C ARG A 272 -4.02 5.74 2.82
N GLN A 273 -4.95 4.90 2.40
CA GLN A 273 -6.37 5.19 2.57
C GLN A 273 -6.88 4.34 3.73
N PRO A 274 -7.42 4.96 4.78
CA PRO A 274 -8.14 4.21 5.79
C PRO A 274 -9.31 3.46 5.17
N VAL A 275 -9.59 2.25 5.66
CA VAL A 275 -10.77 1.48 5.27
C VAL A 275 -12.02 2.21 5.80
N PRO A 276 -13.05 2.48 4.99
CA PRO A 276 -14.27 3.13 5.49
C PRO A 276 -15.03 2.20 6.44
N CYS A 277 -15.63 2.74 7.49
CA CYS A 277 -16.59 1.98 8.31
C CYS A 277 -17.89 1.71 7.52
N GLY A 278 -18.60 0.64 7.88
CA GLY A 278 -19.81 0.17 7.19
C GLY A 278 -19.51 -0.78 6.04
N GLY A 279 -20.13 -0.55 4.87
CA GLY A 279 -19.98 -1.41 3.70
C GLY A 279 -20.70 -2.76 3.81
N ILE A 280 -20.41 -3.68 2.87
CA ILE A 280 -21.07 -4.99 2.76
C ILE A 280 -20.77 -5.88 3.99
N ALA A 281 -19.54 -5.86 4.51
CA ALA A 281 -19.18 -6.60 5.74
C ALA A 281 -19.62 -5.91 7.04
N ASN A 282 -20.31 -4.76 6.95
CA ASN A 282 -20.78 -3.97 8.09
C ASN A 282 -19.68 -3.73 9.13
N ILE A 283 -18.52 -3.25 8.68
CA ILE A 283 -17.32 -3.05 9.51
C ILE A 283 -17.61 -1.96 10.55
N LYS A 284 -17.43 -2.28 11.82
CA LYS A 284 -17.70 -1.37 12.93
C LYS A 284 -16.44 -0.62 13.38
N PRO A 285 -16.58 0.55 14.03
CA PRO A 285 -15.43 1.31 14.54
C PRO A 285 -14.51 0.53 15.51
N GLU A 286 -15.06 -0.42 16.25
CA GLU A 286 -14.33 -1.33 17.13
C GLU A 286 -13.69 -2.52 16.42
N ASP A 287 -14.12 -2.83 15.19
CA ASP A 287 -13.54 -3.90 14.40
C ASP A 287 -12.10 -3.52 13.98
N PHE A 288 -11.19 -4.49 14.06
CA PHE A 288 -9.82 -4.32 13.61
C PHE A 288 -9.24 -5.62 13.09
N ALA A 289 -8.21 -5.49 12.25
CA ALA A 289 -7.42 -6.60 11.78
C ALA A 289 -5.92 -6.30 11.89
N ILE A 290 -5.13 -7.36 11.99
CA ILE A 290 -3.67 -7.31 11.80
C ILE A 290 -3.39 -7.90 10.43
N ILE A 291 -2.80 -7.09 9.56
CA ILE A 291 -2.46 -7.46 8.18
C ILE A 291 -0.95 -7.60 8.06
N GLU A 292 -0.48 -8.73 7.54
CA GLU A 292 0.90 -8.95 7.14
C GLU A 292 1.07 -8.56 5.68
N LEU A 293 2.05 -7.70 5.43
CA LEU A 293 2.34 -7.11 4.14
C LEU A 293 3.69 -7.63 3.65
N THR A 294 3.73 -7.96 2.36
CA THR A 294 4.98 -8.03 1.59
C THR A 294 5.10 -6.72 0.83
N ILE A 295 6.19 -5.99 1.05
CA ILE A 295 6.46 -4.71 0.41
C ILE A 295 7.55 -4.90 -0.65
N ASP A 296 7.30 -4.39 -1.85
CA ASP A 296 8.27 -4.39 -2.93
C ASP A 296 9.48 -3.53 -2.55
N PRO A 297 10.71 -4.08 -2.49
CA PRO A 297 11.90 -3.30 -2.14
C PRO A 297 12.26 -2.23 -3.18
N GLU A 298 11.75 -2.31 -4.39
CA GLU A 298 12.08 -1.39 -5.49
C GLU A 298 11.08 -0.25 -5.61
N THR A 299 9.78 -0.55 -5.53
CA THR A 299 8.70 0.44 -5.71
C THR A 299 8.09 0.92 -4.39
N GLY A 300 8.29 0.17 -3.30
CA GLY A 300 7.62 0.41 -2.03
C GLY A 300 6.12 0.08 -2.02
N ALA A 301 5.57 -0.49 -3.10
CA ALA A 301 4.18 -0.92 -3.16
C ALA A 301 3.94 -2.23 -2.39
N VAL A 302 2.73 -2.44 -1.90
CA VAL A 302 2.32 -3.73 -1.35
C VAL A 302 2.19 -4.76 -2.47
N LEU A 303 2.94 -5.86 -2.36
CA LEU A 303 2.83 -7.02 -3.26
C LEU A 303 1.75 -7.99 -2.79
N THR A 304 1.64 -8.19 -1.48
CA THR A 304 0.64 -9.09 -0.88
C THR A 304 0.15 -8.50 0.43
N ALA A 305 -1.15 -8.59 0.70
CA ALA A 305 -1.74 -8.23 1.98
C ALA A 305 -2.51 -9.43 2.54
N GLN A 306 -2.08 -9.99 3.67
CA GLN A 306 -2.66 -11.20 4.25
C GLN A 306 -3.18 -10.94 5.66
N PRO A 307 -4.47 -11.19 5.96
CA PRO A 307 -4.96 -11.06 7.32
C PRO A 307 -4.36 -12.16 8.21
N VAL A 308 -3.90 -11.77 9.38
CA VAL A 308 -3.32 -12.66 10.40
C VAL A 308 -4.31 -12.85 11.55
N TYR A 309 -4.96 -11.76 11.94
CA TYR A 309 -5.92 -11.70 13.02
C TYR A 309 -7.06 -10.75 12.65
N SER A 310 -8.27 -11.08 13.09
CA SER A 310 -9.43 -10.19 13.04
C SER A 310 -10.15 -10.22 14.38
N SER A 311 -10.64 -9.06 14.82
CA SER A 311 -11.48 -8.96 16.01
C SER A 311 -12.82 -9.69 15.89
N ARG A 312 -13.25 -9.97 14.64
CA ARG A 312 -14.53 -10.61 14.32
C ARG A 312 -14.34 -11.62 13.19
N PRO A 313 -15.00 -12.80 13.25
CA PRO A 313 -15.01 -13.73 12.12
C PRO A 313 -15.76 -13.16 10.90
N GLY A 314 -15.47 -13.74 9.75
CA GLY A 314 -16.08 -13.45 8.45
C GLY A 314 -15.19 -12.62 7.52
N GLU A 315 -15.80 -12.09 6.46
CA GLU A 315 -15.16 -11.31 5.39
C GLU A 315 -14.48 -10.02 5.85
N VAL A 316 -14.73 -9.56 7.08
CA VAL A 316 -14.14 -8.34 7.66
C VAL A 316 -12.61 -8.35 7.58
N ALA A 317 -12.00 -9.50 7.86
CA ALA A 317 -10.55 -9.66 7.79
C ALA A 317 -10.02 -9.37 6.37
N TYR A 318 -10.73 -9.86 5.35
CA TYR A 318 -10.37 -9.71 3.95
C TYR A 318 -10.67 -8.31 3.42
N ASP A 319 -11.73 -7.66 3.88
CA ASP A 319 -11.99 -6.25 3.55
C ASP A 319 -10.91 -5.31 4.10
N PHE A 320 -10.43 -5.58 5.32
CA PHE A 320 -9.27 -4.85 5.84
C PHE A 320 -8.00 -5.11 5.02
N ALA A 321 -7.74 -6.36 4.63
CA ALA A 321 -6.59 -6.68 3.77
C ALA A 321 -6.68 -5.97 2.41
N ARG A 322 -7.84 -6.02 1.74
CA ARG A 322 -8.11 -5.29 0.49
C ARG A 322 -7.85 -3.79 0.60
N GLY A 323 -8.20 -3.18 1.74
CA GLY A 323 -7.94 -1.77 2.00
C GLY A 323 -6.45 -1.38 2.08
N THR A 324 -5.55 -2.35 2.21
CA THR A 324 -4.09 -2.12 2.32
C THR A 324 -3.31 -2.44 1.05
N THR A 325 -3.93 -3.04 0.02
CA THR A 325 -3.22 -3.46 -1.21
C THR A 325 -2.66 -2.29 -2.01
N ASN A 326 -3.28 -1.12 -1.93
CA ASN A 326 -2.84 0.08 -2.65
C ASN A 326 -1.89 0.97 -1.83
N TRP A 327 -1.38 0.47 -0.69
CA TRP A 327 -0.44 1.24 0.11
C TRP A 327 0.94 1.27 -0.55
N VAL A 328 1.60 2.42 -0.47
CA VAL A 328 2.91 2.63 -1.07
C VAL A 328 3.78 3.42 -0.10
N TRP A 329 4.99 2.95 0.13
CA TRP A 329 6.04 3.68 0.82
C TRP A 329 6.97 4.36 -0.18
N GLN A 330 7.58 5.47 0.23
CA GLN A 330 8.59 6.15 -0.59
C GLN A 330 9.79 5.20 -0.85
N PRO A 331 10.21 4.98 -2.11
CA PRO A 331 11.31 4.06 -2.43
C PRO A 331 12.60 4.38 -1.69
N GLU A 332 12.91 5.67 -1.47
CA GLU A 332 14.12 6.09 -0.74
C GLU A 332 14.11 5.64 0.71
N SER A 333 12.92 5.44 1.29
CA SER A 333 12.73 4.96 2.66
C SER A 333 12.79 3.44 2.71
N ILE A 334 12.25 2.76 1.70
CA ILE A 334 12.25 1.30 1.61
C ILE A 334 13.63 0.73 1.30
N ALA A 335 14.42 1.39 0.45
CA ALA A 335 15.78 0.96 0.10
C ALA A 335 16.73 0.80 1.32
N LYS A 336 16.35 1.40 2.46
CA LYS A 336 17.08 1.35 3.72
C LYS A 336 16.70 0.18 4.62
N ILE A 337 15.60 -0.50 4.32
CA ILE A 337 15.06 -1.59 5.11
C ILE A 337 15.51 -2.93 4.50
N PRO A 338 16.11 -3.85 5.28
CA PRO A 338 16.47 -5.16 4.78
C PRO A 338 15.23 -5.92 4.24
N ARG A 339 15.37 -6.54 3.05
CA ARG A 339 14.29 -7.28 2.36
C ARG A 339 13.53 -8.26 3.25
N LEU A 340 14.24 -8.93 4.16
CA LEU A 340 13.64 -9.87 5.10
C LEU A 340 12.50 -9.24 5.92
N PHE A 341 12.64 -7.99 6.38
CA PHE A 341 11.63 -7.31 7.19
C PHE A 341 10.47 -6.74 6.35
N LEU A 342 10.73 -6.45 5.07
CA LEU A 342 9.71 -6.03 4.11
C LEU A 342 8.74 -7.17 3.75
N ASN A 343 9.17 -8.43 3.88
CA ASN A 343 8.36 -9.62 3.57
C ASN A 343 7.43 -10.08 4.72
N ALA A 344 7.53 -9.46 5.89
CA ALA A 344 6.75 -9.83 7.08
C ALA A 344 6.34 -8.60 7.90
N THR A 345 6.08 -7.48 7.22
CA THR A 345 5.68 -6.23 7.88
C THR A 345 4.23 -6.35 8.35
N ARG A 346 3.95 -6.14 9.63
CA ARG A 346 2.59 -6.22 10.17
C ARG A 346 2.06 -4.87 10.60
N VAL A 347 0.85 -4.55 10.18
CA VAL A 347 0.13 -3.34 10.56
C VAL A 347 -1.20 -3.71 11.19
N GLN A 348 -1.59 -2.99 12.24
CA GLN A 348 -2.96 -3.01 12.71
C GLN A 348 -3.75 -1.97 11.92
N VAL A 349 -4.97 -2.33 11.51
CA VAL A 349 -5.89 -1.43 10.83
C VAL A 349 -7.28 -1.51 11.46
N ARG A 350 -7.94 -0.37 11.58
CA ARG A 350 -9.36 -0.22 11.90
C ARG A 350 -10.03 0.59 10.82
N CYS A 351 -11.35 0.52 10.77
CA CYS A 351 -12.10 1.36 9.85
C CYS A 351 -12.11 2.82 10.33
N SER A 352 -12.33 3.73 9.41
CA SER A 352 -12.38 5.17 9.60
C SER A 352 -13.77 5.68 9.27
N ASN A 353 -14.32 6.52 10.15
CA ASN A 353 -15.50 7.33 9.86
C ASN A 353 -15.11 8.67 9.20
N ALA A 354 -13.81 8.93 9.05
CA ALA A 354 -13.31 10.13 8.40
C ALA A 354 -13.94 10.30 7.01
N GLN A 355 -14.74 11.34 6.86
CA GLN A 355 -15.20 11.78 5.57
C GLN A 355 -14.04 12.45 4.85
N GLN A 356 -13.71 11.98 3.65
CA GLN A 356 -12.68 12.61 2.83
C GLN A 356 -13.12 14.04 2.52
N ARG A 357 -12.35 15.02 3.01
CA ARG A 357 -12.50 16.43 2.65
C ARG A 357 -11.53 16.70 1.50
N PRO A 358 -12.03 16.98 0.28
CA PRO A 358 -11.13 17.28 -0.83
C PRO A 358 -10.21 18.46 -0.46
N PRO A 359 -8.93 18.43 -0.85
CA PRO A 359 -8.05 19.57 -0.66
C PRO A 359 -8.57 20.77 -1.46
N LEU A 360 -8.17 21.98 -1.06
CA LEU A 360 -8.52 23.23 -1.78
C LEU A 360 -8.23 23.18 -3.29
N SER A 361 -7.22 22.39 -3.69
CA SER A 361 -6.80 22.25 -5.08
C SER A 361 -7.56 21.18 -5.87
N TYR A 362 -8.58 20.53 -5.28
CA TYR A 362 -9.28 19.42 -5.93
C TYR A 362 -9.91 19.82 -7.26
N GLU A 363 -10.72 20.89 -7.26
CA GLU A 363 -11.35 21.42 -8.48
C GLU A 363 -10.34 21.83 -9.55
N ALA A 364 -9.21 22.44 -9.12
CA ALA A 364 -8.12 22.78 -10.02
C ALA A 364 -7.49 21.53 -10.66
N GLY A 365 -7.31 20.47 -9.87
CA GLY A 365 -6.86 19.17 -10.34
C GLY A 365 -7.80 18.56 -11.39
N MET A 366 -9.10 18.58 -11.13
CA MET A 366 -10.11 18.12 -12.09
C MET A 366 -10.08 18.94 -13.39
N ALA A 367 -9.93 20.26 -13.29
CA ALA A 367 -9.82 21.12 -14.47
C ALA A 367 -8.59 20.79 -15.32
N LEU A 368 -7.45 20.48 -14.71
CA LEU A 368 -6.25 20.02 -15.41
C LEU A 368 -6.50 18.69 -16.12
N ASP A 369 -7.12 17.74 -15.43
CA ASP A 369 -7.37 16.39 -15.96
C ASP A 369 -8.33 16.45 -17.15
N GLN A 370 -9.40 17.24 -17.02
CA GLN A 370 -10.39 17.44 -18.08
C GLN A 370 -9.78 18.16 -19.30
N TRP A 371 -8.94 19.18 -19.08
CA TRP A 371 -8.29 19.92 -20.16
C TRP A 371 -7.23 19.07 -20.88
N LEU A 372 -6.46 18.25 -20.17
CA LEU A 372 -5.54 17.30 -20.80
C LEU A 372 -6.31 16.21 -21.58
N ALA A 373 -7.42 15.72 -21.03
CA ALA A 373 -8.29 14.77 -21.72
C ALA A 373 -8.92 15.37 -22.99
N SER A 374 -9.32 16.65 -23.00
CA SER A 374 -9.86 17.31 -24.20
C SER A 374 -8.83 17.46 -25.33
N HIS A 375 -7.54 17.36 -25.00
CA HIS A 375 -6.42 17.31 -25.96
C HIS A 375 -6.00 15.87 -26.30
N GLY A 376 -6.77 14.86 -25.89
CA GLY A 376 -6.50 13.45 -26.14
C GLY A 376 -5.36 12.87 -25.31
N LYS A 377 -4.98 13.50 -24.19
CA LYS A 377 -3.88 13.10 -23.30
C LYS A 377 -4.37 12.91 -21.85
N PRO A 378 -5.33 12.00 -21.59
CA PRO A 378 -5.82 11.78 -20.22
C PRO A 378 -4.68 11.36 -19.30
N VAL A 379 -4.76 11.78 -18.04
CA VAL A 379 -3.83 11.39 -16.97
C VAL A 379 -4.43 10.27 -16.13
N CYS A 380 -3.57 9.48 -15.50
CA CYS A 380 -3.99 8.38 -14.64
C CYS A 380 -4.60 8.92 -13.34
N SER A 381 -5.63 8.23 -12.85
CA SER A 381 -6.18 8.42 -11.51
C SER A 381 -5.17 7.98 -10.43
N ALA A 382 -5.39 8.41 -9.18
CA ALA A 382 -4.49 8.05 -8.08
C ALA A 382 -4.36 6.52 -7.84
N PRO A 383 -5.43 5.71 -7.89
CA PRO A 383 -5.30 4.26 -7.80
C PRO A 383 -4.51 3.64 -8.96
N GLU A 384 -4.68 4.15 -10.19
CA GLU A 384 -3.92 3.69 -11.35
C GLU A 384 -2.42 4.01 -11.19
N LEU A 385 -2.07 5.22 -10.74
CA LEU A 385 -0.67 5.62 -10.53
C LEU A 385 0.08 4.78 -9.47
N VAL A 386 -0.65 4.16 -8.53
CA VAL A 386 -0.07 3.19 -7.59
C VAL A 386 0.31 1.89 -8.31
N ALA A 387 -0.49 1.46 -9.28
CA ALA A 387 -0.29 0.21 -10.01
C ALA A 387 0.72 0.34 -11.17
N VAL A 388 0.93 1.54 -11.72
CA VAL A 388 1.87 1.76 -12.84
C VAL A 388 3.33 1.73 -12.34
N PRO A 389 4.20 0.84 -12.87
CA PRO A 389 5.61 0.82 -12.49
C PRO A 389 6.34 2.13 -12.84
N LEU A 390 7.26 2.57 -11.98
CA LEU A 390 8.05 3.79 -12.22
C LEU A 390 8.79 3.79 -13.57
N LYS A 391 9.30 2.64 -13.99
CA LYS A 391 9.95 2.47 -15.31
C LYS A 391 9.02 2.79 -16.48
N THR A 392 7.75 2.41 -16.37
CA THR A 392 6.73 2.73 -17.38
C THR A 392 6.49 4.23 -17.44
N LEU A 393 6.39 4.91 -16.28
CA LEU A 393 6.28 6.38 -16.23
C LEU A 393 7.53 7.06 -16.85
N ASP A 394 8.73 6.52 -16.64
CA ASP A 394 9.96 7.00 -17.26
C ASP A 394 9.98 6.81 -18.78
N GLU A 395 9.50 5.67 -19.26
CA GLU A 395 9.40 5.37 -20.70
C GLU A 395 8.34 6.25 -21.37
N GLU A 396 7.19 6.46 -20.74
CA GLU A 396 6.16 7.40 -21.20
C GLU A 396 6.72 8.82 -21.30
N LEU A 397 7.43 9.28 -20.27
CA LEU A 397 8.04 10.60 -20.26
C LEU A 397 9.09 10.74 -21.37
N LYS A 398 9.92 9.73 -21.62
CA LYS A 398 10.89 9.72 -22.72
C LYS A 398 10.25 9.64 -24.10
N ALA A 399 9.14 8.92 -24.24
CA ALA A 399 8.42 8.75 -25.49
C ALA A 399 7.56 9.98 -25.85
N ALA A 400 7.19 10.79 -24.85
CA ALA A 400 6.53 12.07 -25.07
C ALA A 400 7.46 13.00 -25.85
N ALA A 401 7.14 13.23 -27.12
CA ALA A 401 7.96 14.00 -28.04
C ALA A 401 8.19 15.43 -27.55
N ASP A 402 9.41 15.94 -27.70
CA ASP A 402 9.83 17.31 -27.29
C ASP A 402 9.00 18.44 -27.93
N GLY A 403 8.17 18.14 -28.94
CA GLY A 403 7.25 19.09 -29.61
C GLY A 403 5.76 18.91 -29.30
N ASP A 404 5.33 17.84 -28.63
CA ASP A 404 3.93 17.65 -28.20
C ASP A 404 3.80 18.06 -26.73
N ILE A 405 3.52 19.34 -26.52
CA ILE A 405 3.42 19.94 -25.18
C ILE A 405 2.40 19.22 -24.29
N TYR A 406 1.29 18.73 -24.87
CA TYR A 406 0.23 18.06 -24.12
C TYR A 406 0.65 16.66 -23.70
N ALA A 407 1.32 15.90 -24.59
CA ALA A 407 1.87 14.58 -24.23
C ALA A 407 2.93 14.71 -23.13
N ARG A 408 3.83 15.68 -23.27
CA ARG A 408 4.91 15.90 -22.30
C ARG A 408 4.34 16.34 -20.95
N LEU A 409 3.36 17.25 -20.95
CA LEU A 409 2.71 17.70 -19.74
C LEU A 409 1.93 16.56 -19.05
N ALA A 410 1.17 15.74 -19.78
CA ALA A 410 0.46 14.60 -19.21
C ALA A 410 1.42 13.59 -18.55
N ALA A 411 2.54 13.26 -19.20
CA ALA A 411 3.56 12.37 -18.63
C ALA A 411 4.20 12.95 -17.36
N LEU A 412 4.51 14.25 -17.34
CA LEU A 412 5.02 14.93 -16.14
C LEU A 412 3.98 14.94 -15.00
N VAL A 413 2.70 15.12 -15.33
CA VAL A 413 1.59 15.08 -14.36
C VAL A 413 1.47 13.70 -13.72
N ASN A 414 1.46 12.63 -14.52
CA ASN A 414 1.47 11.25 -14.01
C ASN A 414 2.69 11.02 -13.11
N ARG A 415 3.87 11.51 -13.53
CA ARG A 415 5.10 11.37 -12.74
C ARG A 415 5.02 12.08 -11.40
N TYR A 416 4.76 13.39 -11.35
CA TYR A 416 4.80 14.12 -10.08
C TYR A 416 3.64 13.76 -9.14
N ARG A 417 2.51 13.23 -9.65
CA ARG A 417 1.39 12.74 -8.83
C ARG A 417 1.60 11.32 -8.32
N SER A 418 2.50 10.53 -8.91
CA SER A 418 2.74 9.15 -8.50
C SER A 418 3.34 9.10 -7.10
N PRO A 419 2.77 8.31 -6.17
CA PRO A 419 3.31 8.15 -4.83
C PRO A 419 4.63 7.35 -4.79
N GLN A 420 5.01 6.75 -5.92
CA GLN A 420 6.28 6.04 -6.09
C GLN A 420 7.44 6.99 -6.46
N VAL A 421 7.17 8.25 -6.80
CA VAL A 421 8.21 9.24 -7.16
C VAL A 421 8.67 10.00 -5.92
N GLY A 422 9.98 9.98 -5.68
CA GLY A 422 10.59 10.71 -4.58
C GLY A 422 10.50 12.23 -4.73
N ARG A 423 10.51 12.95 -3.61
CA ARG A 423 10.30 14.42 -3.56
C ARG A 423 11.21 15.24 -4.48
N ALA A 424 12.48 14.84 -4.62
CA ALA A 424 13.43 15.57 -5.47
C ALA A 424 13.00 15.50 -6.94
N ASP A 425 12.60 14.32 -7.40
CA ASP A 425 12.11 14.09 -8.75
C ASP A 425 10.71 14.69 -8.96
N THR A 426 9.86 14.69 -7.92
CA THR A 426 8.60 15.44 -7.92
C THR A 426 8.81 16.94 -8.14
N ASP A 427 9.80 17.55 -7.48
CA ASP A 427 10.12 18.97 -7.67
C ASP A 427 10.69 19.25 -9.07
N ILE A 428 11.51 18.36 -9.63
CA ILE A 428 12.00 18.48 -11.01
C ILE A 428 10.84 18.40 -12.00
N ALA A 429 10.02 17.34 -11.91
CA ALA A 429 8.91 17.10 -12.83
C ALA A 429 7.84 18.21 -12.75
N SER A 430 7.49 18.66 -11.54
CA SER A 430 6.50 19.74 -11.36
C SER A 430 7.02 21.11 -11.84
N ARG A 431 8.32 21.40 -11.76
CA ARG A 431 8.91 22.63 -12.32
C ARG A 431 8.84 22.66 -13.84
N GLU A 432 9.16 21.54 -14.49
CA GLU A 432 9.03 21.42 -15.94
C GLU A 432 7.56 21.54 -16.36
N ALA A 433 6.66 20.83 -15.67
CA ALA A 433 5.22 20.92 -15.92
C ALA A 433 4.70 22.35 -15.78
N LEU A 434 5.15 23.10 -14.77
CA LEU A 434 4.76 24.49 -14.57
C LEU A 434 5.23 25.40 -15.71
N THR A 435 6.39 25.12 -16.29
CA THR A 435 6.90 25.86 -17.45
C THR A 435 6.04 25.60 -18.68
N LEU A 436 5.71 24.33 -18.95
CA LEU A 436 4.90 23.93 -20.10
C LEU A 436 3.45 24.43 -19.99
N VAL A 437 2.81 24.29 -18.82
CA VAL A 437 1.41 24.72 -18.66
C VAL A 437 1.25 26.23 -18.85
N ARG A 438 2.28 27.03 -18.48
CA ARG A 438 2.31 28.49 -18.72
C ARG A 438 2.48 28.87 -20.20
N GLN A 439 3.11 28.01 -21.00
CA GLN A 439 3.27 28.20 -22.44
C GLN A 439 2.05 27.73 -23.24
N SER A 440 1.14 27.00 -22.60
CA SER A 440 -0.09 26.50 -23.21
C SER A 440 -1.28 27.48 -23.05
N ASP A 441 -2.38 27.14 -23.71
CA ASP A 441 -3.69 27.81 -23.58
C ASP A 441 -4.52 27.28 -22.39
N ALA A 442 -3.89 26.57 -21.45
CA ALA A 442 -4.55 26.01 -20.28
C ALA A 442 -5.38 27.06 -19.52
N PRO A 443 -6.61 26.71 -19.08
CA PRO A 443 -7.41 27.60 -18.24
C PRO A 443 -6.69 27.86 -16.90
N ALA A 444 -7.00 29.00 -16.27
CA ALA A 444 -6.37 29.42 -15.01
C ALA A 444 -6.42 28.33 -13.93
N ALA A 445 -7.53 27.60 -13.81
CA ALA A 445 -7.68 26.48 -12.87
C ALA A 445 -6.70 25.32 -13.15
N ALA A 446 -6.43 24.98 -14.42
CA ALA A 446 -5.47 23.94 -14.77
C ALA A 446 -4.02 24.40 -14.47
N LYS A 447 -3.69 25.65 -14.80
CA LYS A 447 -2.39 26.27 -14.45
C LYS A 447 -2.19 26.29 -12.93
N LEU A 448 -3.23 26.63 -12.17
CA LEU A 448 -3.23 26.64 -10.71
C LEU A 448 -2.91 25.25 -10.13
N SER A 449 -3.49 24.18 -10.68
CA SER A 449 -3.22 22.82 -10.19
C SER A 449 -1.73 22.50 -10.21
N VAL A 450 -1.05 22.79 -11.32
CA VAL A 450 0.39 22.53 -11.49
C VAL A 450 1.20 23.46 -10.60
N ALA A 451 0.79 24.73 -10.50
CA ALA A 451 1.47 25.73 -9.67
C ALA A 451 1.42 25.38 -8.16
N ILE A 452 0.28 24.91 -7.65
CA ILE A 452 0.15 24.45 -6.26
C ILE A 452 1.01 23.20 -6.02
N ALA A 453 0.98 22.23 -6.93
CA ALA A 453 1.81 21.02 -6.83
C ALA A 453 3.31 21.40 -6.76
N ASN A 454 3.75 22.34 -7.60
CA ASN A 454 5.12 22.84 -7.60
C ASN A 454 5.49 23.62 -6.33
N ALA A 455 4.55 24.38 -5.75
CA ALA A 455 4.77 25.10 -4.50
C ALA A 455 5.02 24.15 -3.31
N TYR A 456 4.39 22.97 -3.32
CA TYR A 456 4.53 21.97 -2.25
C TYR A 456 5.62 20.92 -2.49
N ALA A 457 6.05 20.66 -3.72
CA ALA A 457 6.98 19.58 -4.04
C ALA A 457 8.29 19.54 -3.19
N PRO A 458 9.00 20.67 -2.91
CA PRO A 458 10.31 20.61 -2.26
C PRO A 458 10.27 20.18 -0.78
N LYS A 459 9.28 20.68 -0.03
CA LYS A 459 9.22 20.56 1.45
C LYS A 459 7.85 20.11 1.98
N GLY A 460 6.85 19.98 1.12
CA GLY A 460 5.46 19.74 1.49
C GLY A 460 4.71 21.02 1.90
N THR A 461 3.54 20.82 2.49
CA THR A 461 2.71 21.88 3.07
C THR A 461 3.34 22.46 4.35
N PHE A 462 2.85 23.61 4.80
CA PHE A 462 3.16 24.22 6.10
C PHE A 462 4.65 24.58 6.34
N SER A 463 5.44 24.73 5.28
CA SER A 463 6.84 25.16 5.37
C SER A 463 6.99 26.64 5.00
N THR A 464 8.07 27.27 5.45
CA THR A 464 8.42 28.64 5.01
C THR A 464 8.61 28.70 3.49
N GLU A 465 9.26 27.69 2.91
CA GLU A 465 9.47 27.59 1.46
C GLU A 465 8.15 27.52 0.69
N SER A 466 7.22 26.66 1.10
CA SER A 466 5.91 26.58 0.43
C SER A 466 5.08 27.85 0.61
N SER A 467 5.18 28.53 1.75
CA SER A 467 4.55 29.85 1.95
C SER A 467 5.12 30.91 1.02
N ASN A 468 6.45 30.93 0.80
CA ASN A 468 7.10 31.86 -0.11
C ASN A 468 6.69 31.60 -1.57
N ARG A 469 6.68 30.32 -1.99
CA ARG A 469 6.27 29.94 -3.36
C ARG A 469 4.80 30.26 -3.62
N LEU A 470 3.90 29.97 -2.69
CA LEU A 470 2.48 30.35 -2.80
C LEU A 470 2.31 31.87 -2.88
N THR A 471 3.07 32.63 -2.09
CA THR A 471 3.02 34.11 -2.16
C THR A 471 3.44 34.60 -3.55
N ALA A 472 4.45 34.00 -4.17
CA ALA A 472 4.88 34.35 -5.52
C ALA A 472 3.80 34.06 -6.59
N LEU A 473 2.92 33.07 -6.38
CA LEU A 473 1.81 32.79 -7.29
C LEU A 473 0.79 33.93 -7.37
N LEU A 474 0.65 34.74 -6.32
CA LEU A 474 -0.24 35.91 -6.34
C LEU A 474 0.28 37.04 -7.25
N LEU A 475 1.53 36.94 -7.73
CA LEU A 475 2.12 37.86 -8.71
C LEU A 475 2.02 37.32 -10.15
N ASP A 476 1.61 36.07 -10.33
CA ASP A 476 1.40 35.47 -11.66
C ASP A 476 0.11 36.07 -12.27
N PRO A 477 0.16 36.73 -13.44
CA PRO A 477 -1.02 37.38 -14.03
C PRO A 477 -2.21 36.44 -14.22
N ASP A 478 -1.98 35.18 -14.61
CA ASP A 478 -3.06 34.21 -14.87
C ASP A 478 -3.82 33.87 -13.57
N ILE A 479 -3.11 33.83 -12.44
CA ILE A 479 -3.68 33.55 -11.11
C ILE A 479 -4.24 34.82 -10.49
N ALA A 480 -3.54 35.94 -10.64
CA ALA A 480 -3.90 37.21 -10.05
C ALA A 480 -5.15 37.81 -10.68
N GLN A 481 -5.47 37.50 -11.94
CA GLN A 481 -6.67 37.99 -12.63
C GLN A 481 -7.90 37.09 -12.41
N ASP A 482 -7.71 35.80 -12.15
CA ASP A 482 -8.80 34.86 -11.87
C ASP A 482 -9.20 34.87 -10.37
N PRO A 483 -10.42 35.32 -10.01
CA PRO A 483 -10.83 35.45 -8.62
C PRO A 483 -10.81 34.14 -7.84
N VAL A 484 -11.19 33.02 -8.47
CA VAL A 484 -11.23 31.70 -7.82
C VAL A 484 -9.80 31.19 -7.54
N SER A 485 -8.88 31.33 -8.49
CA SER A 485 -7.48 30.94 -8.31
C SER A 485 -6.79 31.78 -7.25
N ARG A 486 -6.97 33.11 -7.30
CA ARG A 486 -6.46 34.03 -6.27
C ARG A 486 -6.99 33.68 -4.88
N ALA A 487 -8.29 33.38 -4.76
CA ALA A 487 -8.88 32.96 -3.49
C ALA A 487 -8.31 31.62 -3.00
N THR A 488 -8.08 30.67 -3.91
CA THR A 488 -7.50 29.36 -3.59
C THR A 488 -6.08 29.49 -3.04
N VAL A 489 -5.24 30.31 -3.67
CA VAL A 489 -3.88 30.59 -3.17
C VAL A 489 -3.91 31.27 -1.80
N ASN A 490 -4.79 32.26 -1.59
CA ASN A 490 -4.92 32.92 -0.29
C ASN A 490 -5.41 31.97 0.80
N MET A 491 -6.36 31.07 0.51
CA MET A 491 -6.81 30.07 1.47
C MET A 491 -5.72 29.02 1.77
N ALA A 492 -4.87 28.68 0.82
CA ALA A 492 -3.70 27.83 1.04
C ALA A 492 -2.63 28.53 1.91
N LEU A 493 -2.40 29.82 1.69
CA LEU A 493 -1.54 30.65 2.54
C LEU A 493 -2.07 30.77 3.97
N ALA A 494 -3.39 30.97 4.12
CA ALA A 494 -4.03 31.03 5.44
C ALA A 494 -3.78 29.76 6.25
N GLU A 495 -3.89 28.58 5.62
CA GLU A 495 -3.56 27.30 6.28
C GLU A 495 -2.09 27.25 6.73
N ASN A 496 -1.15 27.57 5.83
CA ASN A 496 0.28 27.60 6.16
C ASN A 496 0.59 28.56 7.31
N TYR A 497 0.00 29.77 7.29
CA TYR A 497 0.21 30.75 8.35
C TYR A 497 -0.45 30.36 9.67
N GLY A 498 -1.59 29.70 9.64
CA GLY A 498 -2.23 29.13 10.83
C GLY A 498 -1.34 28.11 11.52
N TRP A 499 -0.80 27.15 10.77
CA TRP A 499 0.16 26.16 11.28
C TRP A 499 1.44 26.81 11.83
N ALA A 500 1.96 27.83 11.15
CA ALA A 500 3.11 28.60 11.61
C ALA A 500 2.79 29.56 12.77
N ARG A 501 1.53 29.60 13.25
CA ARG A 501 1.03 30.52 14.29
C ARG A 501 1.24 32.00 13.95
N ALA A 502 1.23 32.35 12.67
CA ALA A 502 1.40 33.69 12.14
C ALA A 502 0.04 34.41 11.99
N GLY A 503 -0.69 34.58 13.11
CA GLY A 503 -2.11 35.00 13.10
C GLY A 503 -2.42 36.28 12.30
N LYS A 504 -1.53 37.28 12.28
CA LYS A 504 -1.71 38.48 11.45
C LYS A 504 -1.68 38.19 9.95
N LYS A 505 -0.77 37.31 9.50
CA LYS A 505 -0.66 36.91 8.10
C LYS A 505 -1.80 35.98 7.69
N GLU A 506 -2.18 35.06 8.58
CA GLU A 506 -3.35 34.19 8.42
C GLU A 506 -4.62 35.03 8.21
N ARG A 507 -4.87 35.97 9.12
CA ARG A 507 -6.00 36.91 9.03
C ARG A 507 -5.99 37.69 7.72
N ALA A 508 -4.87 38.28 7.33
CA ALA A 508 -4.77 39.03 6.08
C ALA A 508 -5.10 38.18 4.85
N ALA A 509 -4.65 36.92 4.82
CA ALA A 509 -4.95 36.00 3.73
C ALA A 509 -6.45 35.62 3.69
N VAL A 510 -7.07 35.38 4.84
CA VAL A 510 -8.53 35.12 4.93
C VAL A 510 -9.33 36.35 4.51
N GLU A 511 -8.98 37.53 5.02
CA GLU A 511 -9.67 38.79 4.72
C GLU A 511 -9.54 39.17 3.23
N ALA A 512 -8.42 38.83 2.59
CA ALA A 512 -8.26 39.01 1.14
C ALA A 512 -9.32 38.25 0.33
N VAL A 513 -9.81 37.09 0.83
CA VAL A 513 -10.87 36.31 0.18
C VAL A 513 -12.25 36.83 0.56
N THR A 514 -12.51 37.09 1.83
CA THR A 514 -13.84 37.55 2.29
C THR A 514 -14.22 38.93 1.77
N ASN A 515 -13.22 39.75 1.43
CA ASN A 515 -13.39 41.11 0.90
C ASN A 515 -13.25 41.18 -0.63
N ASP A 516 -13.01 40.04 -1.30
CA ASP A 516 -12.92 39.99 -2.76
C ASP A 516 -14.32 40.20 -3.37
N LYS A 517 -14.48 41.32 -4.10
CA LYS A 517 -15.73 41.68 -4.77
C LYS A 517 -15.92 40.96 -6.10
N ALA A 518 -14.85 40.41 -6.67
CA ALA A 518 -14.91 39.65 -7.92
C ALA A 518 -15.31 38.19 -7.70
N LEU A 519 -15.36 37.74 -6.44
CA LEU A 519 -15.80 36.40 -6.06
C LEU A 519 -17.24 36.44 -5.54
N ASP A 520 -18.09 35.58 -6.10
CA ASP A 520 -19.50 35.45 -5.71
C ASP A 520 -19.66 35.25 -4.18
N ASP A 521 -20.66 35.90 -3.59
CA ASP A 521 -20.88 35.88 -2.14
C ASP A 521 -21.23 34.49 -1.59
N HIS A 522 -21.80 33.62 -2.43
CA HIS A 522 -22.15 32.25 -2.11
C HIS A 522 -21.12 31.23 -2.65
N HIS A 523 -20.00 31.70 -3.21
CA HIS A 523 -18.96 30.79 -3.69
C HIS A 523 -18.42 29.95 -2.51
N PRO A 524 -18.28 28.61 -2.65
CA PRO A 524 -17.85 27.73 -1.56
C PRO A 524 -16.56 28.17 -0.88
N ILE A 525 -15.57 28.65 -1.64
CA ILE A 525 -14.31 29.13 -1.07
C ILE A 525 -14.46 30.41 -0.21
N LYS A 526 -15.40 31.30 -0.56
CA LYS A 526 -15.69 32.51 0.20
C LYS A 526 -16.42 32.18 1.49
N ILE A 527 -17.37 31.23 1.42
CA ILE A 527 -18.02 30.65 2.59
C ILE A 527 -16.98 30.04 3.54
N SER A 528 -16.05 29.24 3.02
CA SER A 528 -14.93 28.67 3.81
C SER A 528 -14.03 29.75 4.43
N ALA A 529 -13.78 30.86 3.72
CA ALA A 529 -13.03 31.99 4.25
C ALA A 529 -13.80 32.72 5.38
N LEU A 530 -15.12 32.88 5.25
CA LEU A 530 -15.97 33.47 6.28
C LEU A 530 -16.01 32.61 7.55
N VAL A 531 -16.08 31.28 7.42
CA VAL A 531 -15.96 30.36 8.55
C VAL A 531 -14.59 30.50 9.22
N ALA A 532 -13.51 30.54 8.44
CA ALA A 532 -12.17 30.77 8.97
C ALA A 532 -12.05 32.11 9.71
N LEU A 533 -12.65 33.18 9.18
CA LEU A 533 -12.70 34.48 9.84
C LEU A 533 -13.47 34.43 11.16
N ALA A 534 -14.65 33.79 11.20
CA ALA A 534 -15.42 33.62 12.42
C ALA A 534 -14.63 32.87 13.50
N ASN A 535 -13.90 31.82 13.12
CA ASN A 535 -13.02 31.07 14.03
C ASN A 535 -11.87 31.94 14.56
N LEU A 536 -11.27 32.79 13.71
CA LEU A 536 -10.22 33.74 14.13
C LEU A 536 -10.77 34.76 15.13
N GLU A 537 -11.91 35.39 14.83
CA GLU A 537 -12.59 36.34 15.73
C GLU A 537 -12.93 35.70 17.09
N ALA A 538 -13.51 34.49 17.08
CA ALA A 538 -13.85 33.77 18.30
C ALA A 538 -12.62 33.41 19.13
N SER A 539 -11.51 33.00 18.48
CA SER A 539 -10.25 32.70 19.17
C SER A 539 -9.65 33.93 19.87
N GLU A 540 -9.97 35.12 19.39
CA GLU A 540 -9.60 36.41 19.99
C GLU A 540 -10.69 36.96 20.94
N LYS A 541 -11.70 36.16 21.28
CA LYS A 541 -12.85 36.52 22.13
C LYS A 541 -13.72 37.65 21.57
N ARG A 542 -13.68 37.89 20.26
CA ARG A 542 -14.50 38.88 19.53
C ARG A 542 -15.80 38.24 19.04
N LEU A 543 -16.66 37.82 19.96
CA LEU A 543 -17.82 36.97 19.65
C LEU A 543 -18.86 37.63 18.73
N ASP A 544 -19.05 38.95 18.83
CA ASP A 544 -19.98 39.67 17.95
C ASP A 544 -19.47 39.71 16.50
N ALA A 545 -18.16 39.91 16.32
CA ALA A 545 -17.52 39.85 15.00
C ALA A 545 -17.52 38.42 14.45
N ALA A 546 -17.33 37.42 15.31
CA ALA A 546 -17.44 36.02 14.94
C ALA A 546 -18.85 35.68 14.44
N ARG A 547 -19.90 36.13 15.16
CA ARG A 547 -21.30 35.97 14.74
C ARG A 547 -21.57 36.70 13.43
N ALA A 548 -21.12 37.94 13.28
CA ALA A 548 -21.31 38.70 12.04
C ALA A 548 -20.64 38.02 10.82
N ALA A 549 -19.43 37.46 10.99
CA ALA A 549 -18.77 36.69 9.93
C ALA A 549 -19.49 35.37 9.64
N TYR A 550 -19.98 34.69 10.68
CA TYR A 550 -20.75 33.45 10.57
C TYR A 550 -22.09 33.66 9.84
N ASP A 551 -22.86 34.68 10.20
CA ASP A 551 -24.18 34.95 9.61
C ASP A 551 -24.08 35.20 8.09
N ARG A 552 -22.96 35.78 7.63
CA ARG A 552 -22.65 35.97 6.20
C ARG A 552 -22.46 34.67 5.42
N THR A 553 -22.19 33.55 6.09
CA THR A 553 -22.04 32.24 5.42
C THR A 553 -23.37 31.69 4.91
N GLY A 554 -24.49 32.07 5.53
CA GLY A 554 -25.80 31.47 5.29
C GLY A 554 -25.93 29.99 5.72
N LEU A 555 -24.92 29.44 6.42
CA LEU A 555 -24.90 28.05 6.86
C LEU A 555 -25.57 27.87 8.22
N SER A 556 -26.35 26.79 8.36
CA SER A 556 -26.73 26.27 9.69
C SER A 556 -25.52 25.64 10.40
N ALA A 557 -25.55 25.57 11.73
CA ALA A 557 -24.42 25.05 12.50
C ALA A 557 -24.03 23.60 12.15
N GLY A 558 -25.01 22.79 11.71
CA GLY A 558 -24.78 21.42 11.24
C GLY A 558 -24.10 21.33 9.88
N GLN A 559 -24.34 22.29 8.97
CA GLN A 559 -23.73 22.31 7.63
C GLN A 559 -22.26 22.74 7.67
N CYS A 560 -21.87 23.56 8.64
CA CYS A 560 -20.49 24.03 8.82
C CYS A 560 -19.49 22.89 9.09
N ALA A 561 -19.89 21.82 9.79
CA ALA A 561 -19.00 20.71 10.12
C ALA A 561 -18.49 19.94 8.87
N LEU A 562 -19.21 20.03 7.75
CA LEU A 562 -18.85 19.37 6.48
C LEU A 562 -17.94 20.23 5.60
N ILE A 563 -18.00 21.56 5.76
CA ILE A 563 -17.28 22.53 4.92
C ILE A 563 -16.01 23.04 5.61
N ASP A 564 -15.96 23.01 6.94
CA ASP A 564 -14.82 23.55 7.69
C ASP A 564 -13.57 22.70 7.50
N LYS A 565 -12.41 23.36 7.53
CA LYS A 565 -11.10 22.70 7.48
C LYS A 565 -10.74 22.14 8.86
N PRO A 566 -9.78 21.20 8.92
CA PRO A 566 -9.13 20.86 10.18
C PRO A 566 -8.73 22.12 10.97
N PRO A 567 -9.19 22.28 12.23
CA PRO A 567 -8.75 23.36 13.09
C PRO A 567 -7.23 23.34 13.31
N VAL A 568 -6.65 24.52 13.53
CA VAL A 568 -5.20 24.67 13.78
C VAL A 568 -4.83 24.08 15.16
N PRO A 569 -3.78 23.25 15.27
CA PRO A 569 -3.32 22.74 16.57
C PRO A 569 -2.68 23.83 17.43
N MET A 570 -3.14 23.96 18.69
CA MET A 570 -2.68 24.96 19.66
C MET A 570 -1.65 24.40 20.65
N GLY A 571 -1.69 23.09 20.95
CA GLY A 571 -0.75 22.44 21.90
C GLY A 571 -1.06 20.95 22.12
N GLY A 572 -0.28 20.29 22.99
CA GLY A 572 -0.45 18.87 23.33
C GLY A 572 -0.10 17.93 22.18
N THR A 573 1.04 18.18 21.52
CA THR A 573 1.45 17.47 20.29
C THR A 573 2.40 16.29 20.53
N GLY A 574 2.53 15.83 21.78
CA GLY A 574 3.51 14.84 22.22
C GLY A 574 4.87 15.46 22.56
N SER A 575 5.59 14.78 23.43
CA SER A 575 6.93 15.09 23.94
C SER A 575 7.74 13.79 24.09
N SER A 576 9.04 13.89 24.34
CA SER A 576 9.87 12.71 24.63
C SER A 576 9.38 11.91 25.84
N ASN A 577 8.67 12.54 26.78
CA ASN A 577 8.12 11.89 27.98
C ASN A 577 6.89 11.02 27.67
N ASP A 578 6.31 11.15 26.48
CA ASP A 578 5.16 10.35 26.05
C ASP A 578 5.61 9.02 25.39
N PHE A 579 6.91 8.77 25.29
CA PHE A 579 7.45 7.52 24.78
C PHE A 579 7.22 6.39 25.80
N PRO A 580 6.60 5.25 25.43
CA PRO A 580 6.33 4.18 26.39
C PRO A 580 7.62 3.54 26.90
N ASP A 581 7.84 3.52 28.22
CA ASP A 581 9.02 2.90 28.85
C ASP A 581 9.21 1.44 28.41
N ALA A 582 8.12 0.68 28.30
CA ALA A 582 8.15 -0.70 27.84
C ALA A 582 8.60 -0.80 26.37
N ALA A 583 8.18 0.14 25.51
CA ALA A 583 8.63 0.18 24.12
C ALA A 583 10.13 0.55 24.06
N LEU A 584 10.57 1.50 24.88
CA LEU A 584 11.96 1.93 24.98
C LEU A 584 12.88 0.78 25.46
N LYS A 585 12.47 0.04 26.50
CA LYS A 585 13.19 -1.12 27.03
C LYS A 585 13.45 -2.18 25.95
N TRP A 586 12.47 -2.40 25.07
CA TRP A 586 12.57 -3.37 23.98
C TRP A 586 13.07 -2.75 22.67
N GLY A 587 13.42 -1.47 22.66
CA GLY A 587 13.98 -0.76 21.50
C GLY A 587 13.02 -0.62 20.31
N PHE A 588 11.73 -0.54 20.55
CA PHE A 588 10.73 -0.35 19.49
C PHE A 588 10.65 1.11 19.06
N GLU A 589 10.55 1.32 17.76
CA GLU A 589 10.11 2.53 17.09
C GLU A 589 8.90 2.22 16.24
N GLY A 590 8.09 3.22 15.93
CA GLY A 590 6.85 2.99 15.22
C GLY A 590 6.05 4.24 14.92
N TRP A 591 4.87 4.03 14.38
CA TRP A 591 3.93 5.08 14.07
C TRP A 591 2.51 4.60 14.28
N THR A 592 1.63 5.55 14.55
CA THR A 592 0.20 5.34 14.65
C THR A 592 -0.52 6.39 13.80
N MET A 593 -1.73 6.06 13.37
CA MET A 593 -2.69 7.01 12.87
C MET A 593 -3.93 6.96 13.76
N LEU A 594 -4.35 8.11 14.23
CA LEU A 594 -5.48 8.29 15.13
C LEU A 594 -6.64 8.91 14.35
N GLU A 595 -7.86 8.55 14.73
CA GLU A 595 -9.09 9.27 14.41
C GLU A 595 -9.65 9.91 15.69
N PHE A 596 -10.20 11.11 15.59
CA PHE A 596 -10.79 11.83 16.72
C PHE A 596 -11.75 12.93 16.25
N ASP A 597 -12.62 13.37 17.15
CA ASP A 597 -13.47 14.54 16.95
C ASP A 597 -12.88 15.76 17.65
N ILE A 598 -13.22 16.96 17.17
CA ILE A 598 -12.88 18.23 17.81
C ILE A 598 -14.18 18.93 18.19
N GLY A 599 -14.38 19.17 19.49
CA GLY A 599 -15.49 19.96 20.00
C GLY A 599 -15.38 21.44 19.61
N ALA A 600 -16.48 22.18 19.71
CA ALA A 600 -16.48 23.63 19.48
C ALA A 600 -15.49 24.37 20.43
N ASP A 601 -15.25 23.81 21.62
CA ASP A 601 -14.26 24.27 22.59
C ASP A 601 -12.80 23.95 22.23
N GLY A 602 -12.56 23.28 21.10
CA GLY A 602 -11.23 22.92 20.63
C GLY A 602 -10.61 21.71 21.34
N LYS A 603 -11.37 20.99 22.17
CA LYS A 603 -10.90 19.74 22.79
C LYS A 603 -11.17 18.54 21.89
N THR A 604 -10.26 17.57 21.95
CA THR A 604 -10.43 16.28 21.28
C THR A 604 -11.45 15.42 22.04
N ARG A 605 -12.21 14.60 21.29
CA ARG A 605 -13.17 13.62 21.79
C ARG A 605 -13.08 12.36 20.92
N ASN A 606 -13.58 11.22 21.42
CA ASN A 606 -13.66 9.97 20.66
C ASN A 606 -12.32 9.57 19.98
N VAL A 607 -11.20 9.78 20.68
CA VAL A 607 -9.88 9.46 20.15
C VAL A 607 -9.72 7.95 20.04
N ARG A 608 -9.31 7.46 18.87
CA ARG A 608 -9.04 6.03 18.64
C ARG A 608 -7.91 5.84 17.64
N THR A 609 -7.07 4.84 17.84
CA THR A 609 -6.08 4.43 16.86
C THR A 609 -6.76 3.69 15.71
N ILE A 610 -6.61 4.18 14.48
CA ILE A 610 -7.11 3.53 13.25
C ILE A 610 -6.03 2.79 12.47
N MET A 611 -4.75 3.10 12.70
CA MET A 611 -3.63 2.30 12.19
C MET A 611 -2.47 2.31 13.17
N ALA A 612 -1.72 1.20 13.27
CA ALA A 612 -0.52 1.13 14.08
C ALA A 612 0.55 0.21 13.49
N TYR A 613 1.80 0.66 13.56
CA TYR A 613 3.00 -0.12 13.30
C TYR A 613 4.04 0.11 14.42
N PRO A 614 4.57 -0.94 15.06
CA PRO A 614 4.04 -2.30 15.08
C PRO A 614 2.63 -2.36 15.69
N PRO A 615 1.85 -3.43 15.46
CA PRO A 615 0.48 -3.55 15.96
C PRO A 615 0.39 -3.32 17.48
N GLU A 616 -0.54 -2.47 17.93
CA GLU A 616 -0.89 -2.19 19.34
C GLU A 616 0.24 -1.67 20.26
N VAL A 617 1.52 -1.67 19.85
CA VAL A 617 2.65 -1.25 20.69
C VAL A 617 2.55 0.20 21.16
N PHE A 618 2.07 1.09 20.29
CA PHE A 618 2.02 2.53 20.53
C PHE A 618 0.59 3.11 20.59
N ALA A 619 -0.45 2.28 20.47
CA ALA A 619 -1.84 2.74 20.36
C ALA A 619 -2.27 3.58 21.58
N ASP A 620 -2.19 3.01 22.79
CA ASP A 620 -2.59 3.68 24.03
C ASP A 620 -1.83 5.00 24.29
N ALA A 621 -0.52 5.01 24.00
CA ALA A 621 0.30 6.20 24.18
C ALA A 621 -0.09 7.30 23.19
N SER A 622 -0.38 6.92 21.96
CA SER A 622 -0.84 7.83 20.92
C SER A 622 -2.20 8.45 21.23
N GLU A 623 -3.12 7.64 21.76
CA GLU A 623 -4.45 8.08 22.18
C GLU A 623 -4.34 9.10 23.32
N LYS A 624 -3.54 8.81 24.36
CA LYS A 624 -3.27 9.74 25.46
C LYS A 624 -2.66 11.07 25.01
N ILE A 625 -1.70 11.03 24.08
CA ILE A 625 -1.13 12.27 23.48
C ILE A 625 -2.25 13.12 22.89
N LEU A 626 -3.20 12.50 22.17
CA LEU A 626 -4.25 13.23 21.48
C LEU A 626 -5.41 13.66 22.38
N GLU A 627 -5.75 12.94 23.44
CA GLU A 627 -6.68 13.39 24.47
C GLU A 627 -6.20 14.70 25.15
N GLY A 628 -4.87 14.84 25.28
CA GLY A 628 -4.22 16.05 25.75
C GLY A 628 -4.16 17.19 24.72
N ALA A 629 -4.39 16.89 23.43
CA ALA A 629 -4.26 17.88 22.36
C ALA A 629 -5.33 18.98 22.46
N ARG A 630 -4.93 20.18 22.08
CA ARG A 630 -5.83 21.33 21.98
C ARG A 630 -5.76 21.93 20.60
N TYR A 631 -6.93 22.23 20.06
CA TYR A 631 -7.13 22.83 18.76
C TYR A 631 -7.76 24.21 18.94
N ARG A 632 -7.63 25.06 17.92
CA ARG A 632 -8.31 26.35 17.91
C ARG A 632 -9.81 26.10 17.98
N ALA A 633 -10.47 26.80 18.90
CA ALA A 633 -11.92 26.73 19.04
C ALA A 633 -12.60 27.09 17.70
N SER A 634 -13.68 26.39 17.42
CA SER A 634 -14.48 26.61 16.23
C SER A 634 -15.77 27.32 16.65
N PHE A 635 -16.09 28.44 16.02
CA PHE A 635 -17.29 29.18 16.36
C PHE A 635 -18.52 28.43 15.83
N ARG A 636 -19.30 27.85 16.75
CA ARG A 636 -20.53 27.10 16.50
C ARG A 636 -21.62 27.59 17.45
N PRO A 637 -22.52 28.48 17.02
CA PRO A 637 -23.49 29.08 17.93
C PRO A 637 -24.59 28.12 18.40
N GLU A 638 -24.78 26.98 17.74
CA GLU A 638 -25.92 26.07 17.98
C GLU A 638 -25.50 24.61 18.26
N THR A 639 -24.21 24.25 18.15
CA THR A 639 -23.72 22.88 18.31
C THR A 639 -22.40 22.80 19.07
N ASP A 640 -22.22 21.72 19.84
CA ASP A 640 -20.98 21.47 20.60
C ASP A 640 -19.90 20.73 19.78
N LEU A 641 -20.21 20.31 18.55
CA LEU A 641 -19.29 19.62 17.65
C LEU A 641 -18.71 20.59 16.62
N GLY A 642 -17.38 20.72 16.59
CA GLY A 642 -16.67 21.58 15.63
C GLY A 642 -16.36 20.84 14.32
N CYS A 643 -15.66 19.71 14.43
CA CYS A 643 -15.24 18.86 13.30
C CYS A 643 -15.23 17.38 13.73
N GLY A 644 -15.86 16.52 12.94
CA GLY A 644 -15.85 15.07 13.18
C GLY A 644 -14.78 14.32 12.39
N ALA A 645 -14.35 13.19 12.93
CA ALA A 645 -13.52 12.16 12.30
C ALA A 645 -12.24 12.69 11.63
N MET A 646 -11.52 13.53 12.37
CA MET A 646 -10.21 14.05 12.02
C MET A 646 -9.16 12.95 12.15
N THR A 647 -8.15 12.94 11.27
CA THR A 647 -7.04 12.00 11.38
C THR A 647 -5.72 12.70 11.68
N ARG A 648 -4.86 12.04 12.47
CA ARG A 648 -3.49 12.52 12.76
C ARG A 648 -2.52 11.37 12.94
N GLY A 649 -1.35 11.49 12.31
CA GLY A 649 -0.24 10.58 12.53
C GLY A 649 0.60 10.99 13.75
N VAL A 650 1.08 10.00 14.51
CA VAL A 650 2.10 10.16 15.55
C VAL A 650 3.25 9.22 15.24
N ARG A 651 4.49 9.72 15.30
CA ARG A 651 5.70 8.94 15.09
C ARG A 651 6.48 8.85 16.39
N PHE A 652 6.91 7.64 16.72
CA PHE A 652 7.77 7.32 17.85
C PHE A 652 9.14 6.93 17.30
N SER A 653 10.15 7.70 17.69
CA SER A 653 11.56 7.41 17.44
C SER A 653 12.30 7.49 18.77
N ILE A 654 13.26 6.59 18.98
CA ILE A 654 14.01 6.53 20.24
C ILE A 654 14.78 7.86 20.39
N PRO A 655 14.67 8.55 21.55
CA PRO A 655 15.29 9.85 21.79
C PRO A 655 16.82 9.89 21.67
#